data_AF-A0A8H7IAQ0-F1
#
_entry.id   AF-A0A8H7IAQ0-F1
#
_cell.length_a   1.000
_cell.length_b   1.000
_cell.length_c   1.000
_cell.angle_alpha   90.00
_cell.angle_beta   90.00
_cell.angle_gamma   90.00
#
_symmetry.space_group_name_H-M   'P 1'
#
loop_
_entity.id
_entity.type
_entity.pdbx_description
1 polymer ?
#
loop_
_entity_poly.entity_id
_entity_poly.type
_entity_poly.pdbx_seq_one_letter_code
_entity_poly.pdbx_strand_id
1 'polypeptide(L)'
;MTTPIPRPPSLPIIGNLTSIDADVPTDSLKRLAKEYGEIYRLRVLNEKCVCIGSVALAQEVLDEKRFHKVIDDVLKDIRKIGGDGLFTAYHDEPTWAIAHRILMPAFGPLSIKNMFDDMVDVVSQLVLKWERFGPRHEIDPAEDFSKLAFDTIALCTFNYRLNSFYTEGDPPFVKAMMDFLIECNMRTRRPAFVRSLPLKINAKFKADMEAMNKIRQEVDTVLGKDKIKFEHLGQLTYITAVLRESLRLTPSIGEFIVTCSEDQVIGNGKYLIKKDTTVALLVHTIGRDPVVWGDDVEEFKPERMLDGRFEALPVGIQLCFSDFKDLSLVQPKAWIPFGSGSRACIIKQTITLKPQGFKFRAIPRKGTPSFSDITQSQISASVPAPPTVVNGGVEKGIPLYVLYGSNSGSCEGFAQTIASKAAGKGFHSRISTLNSVASNIPTDGPVVIVTASFEGEPADNAGHFVEALTTSDDVKDLDNVSFAVFGAGNHEWAQTYQRIPRLVDAILEKKGAKRLLKLGEGDAGGSSFLESFNEWEENLWSTLAKEYNIEAQGGSNVPKLEIEFVGGPTNRAAILRQPDSRLGLVIQNKIMTAPETPVKHHIEFELPSGMNYQTGDYLAIIPLNPPEYIRRVLARFKVSSEQEVLLSASGPTMLPTGKPVGISEVLLGFVEIGQVVTKRNISTLLEYATEPATRVDLETMLQNYNIKEGNPQVTMLNLLEKYRDIDMPLGTFIASLPTMRLRQYSISSSPLWSPSRVTLTFGVIGNGQFFGVGSNYLANLRKGDKVQMLVRPSAKAFHPPSDPKVPMVLFAAGSGMAPFRGFLQERAMQAQAGRQVGKSVLFFGCRMPNEDYLYADNELAEWSKLGVVEVRPTFSRAPERSEGNKYVQHRIWADRALVREYFDNGPSHIAAGIRETFIRIVGEYFGEQRPEEVFKKIQSERYATDVFG
;
A
#
# COMPACT_ATOMS: atom_id res chain seq x y z
N MET A 1 38.30 44.23 -23.28
CA MET A 1 37.22 43.94 -24.25
C MET A 1 36.99 42.45 -24.25
N THR A 2 35.74 41.98 -24.24
CA THR A 2 35.44 40.55 -24.30
C THR A 2 35.61 40.01 -25.71
N THR A 3 36.04 38.76 -25.82
CA THR A 3 36.21 38.04 -27.09
C THR A 3 34.86 37.42 -27.50
N PRO A 4 34.45 37.52 -28.78
CA PRO A 4 33.26 36.83 -29.25
C PRO A 4 33.37 35.32 -29.08
N ILE A 5 32.30 34.69 -28.56
CA ILE A 5 32.23 33.22 -28.44
C ILE A 5 32.18 32.60 -29.84
N PRO A 6 33.03 31.60 -30.16
CA PRO A 6 33.01 30.87 -31.43
C PRO A 6 31.62 30.33 -31.77
N ARG A 7 31.24 30.32 -33.07
CA ARG A 7 29.94 29.79 -33.51
C ARG A 7 30.06 29.05 -34.84
N PRO A 8 29.36 27.91 -35.03
CA PRO A 8 29.26 27.26 -36.33
C PRO A 8 28.41 28.08 -37.31
N PRO A 9 28.63 27.92 -38.64
CA PRO A 9 27.78 28.52 -39.66
C PRO A 9 26.30 28.21 -39.41
N SER A 10 25.45 29.24 -39.44
CA SER A 10 24.03 29.12 -39.09
C SER A 10 23.15 29.48 -40.28
N LEU A 11 22.08 28.70 -40.52
CA LEU A 11 21.11 28.98 -41.57
C LEU A 11 20.17 30.11 -41.14
N PRO A 12 19.66 30.95 -42.08
CA PRO A 12 18.95 32.20 -41.77
C PRO A 12 17.75 32.06 -40.82
N ILE A 13 17.02 30.94 -40.88
CA ILE A 13 15.77 30.71 -40.13
C ILE A 13 15.93 29.63 -39.05
N ILE A 14 16.46 28.46 -39.43
CA ILE A 14 16.58 27.30 -38.53
C ILE A 14 17.90 27.27 -37.72
N GLY A 15 18.80 28.21 -37.97
CA GLY A 15 20.07 28.32 -37.23
C GLY A 15 20.97 27.10 -37.43
N ASN A 16 21.40 26.48 -36.33
CA ASN A 16 22.27 25.31 -36.26
C ASN A 16 21.49 24.00 -36.07
N LEU A 17 20.16 24.00 -36.27
CA LEU A 17 19.33 22.81 -36.08
C LEU A 17 19.81 21.61 -36.93
N THR A 18 20.28 21.85 -38.16
CA THR A 18 20.83 20.81 -39.04
C THR A 18 22.24 20.34 -38.66
N SER A 19 22.91 21.04 -37.74
CA SER A 19 24.22 20.64 -37.22
C SER A 19 24.10 19.65 -36.06
N ILE A 20 22.88 19.44 -35.55
CA ILE A 20 22.55 18.52 -34.47
C ILE A 20 21.74 17.36 -35.06
N ASP A 21 22.32 16.17 -35.04
CA ASP A 21 21.60 14.93 -35.36
C ASP A 21 20.56 14.65 -34.27
N ALA A 22 19.29 14.50 -34.67
CA ALA A 22 18.18 14.27 -33.75
C ALA A 22 18.24 12.90 -33.06
N ASP A 23 18.85 11.90 -33.72
CA ASP A 23 18.96 10.54 -33.20
C ASP A 23 20.18 10.39 -32.27
N VAL A 24 21.22 11.23 -32.45
CA VAL A 24 22.45 11.22 -31.64
C VAL A 24 22.96 12.64 -31.29
N PRO A 25 22.16 13.44 -30.56
CA PRO A 25 22.47 14.86 -30.33
C PRO A 25 23.78 15.07 -29.55
N THR A 26 24.09 14.20 -28.59
CA THR A 26 25.32 14.29 -27.79
C THR A 26 26.59 14.12 -28.64
N ASP A 27 26.58 13.25 -29.66
CA ASP A 27 27.74 13.06 -30.53
C ASP A 27 27.94 14.26 -31.47
N SER A 28 26.84 14.89 -31.88
CA SER A 28 26.88 16.15 -32.63
C SER A 28 27.52 17.28 -31.82
N LEU A 29 27.15 17.42 -30.53
CA LEU A 29 27.75 18.39 -29.62
C LEU A 29 29.24 18.10 -29.37
N LYS A 30 29.64 16.83 -29.20
CA LYS A 30 31.06 16.45 -29.08
C LYS A 30 31.88 16.86 -30.30
N ARG A 31 31.34 16.64 -31.51
CA ARG A 31 32.02 17.02 -32.76
C ARG A 31 32.20 18.53 -32.84
N LEU A 32 31.18 19.29 -32.47
CA LEU A 32 31.24 20.76 -32.42
C LEU A 32 32.23 21.25 -31.36
N ALA A 33 32.29 20.62 -30.19
CA ALA A 33 33.30 20.93 -29.17
C ALA A 33 34.74 20.70 -29.68
N LYS A 34 34.97 19.64 -30.47
CA LYS A 34 36.29 19.39 -31.10
C LYS A 34 36.65 20.45 -32.14
N GLU A 35 35.68 20.98 -32.86
CA GLU A 35 35.90 21.95 -33.94
C GLU A 35 36.02 23.40 -33.45
N TYR A 36 35.21 23.78 -32.45
CA TYR A 36 35.10 25.18 -31.97
C TYR A 36 35.74 25.42 -30.59
N GLY A 37 36.20 24.37 -29.92
CA GLY A 37 36.94 24.44 -28.66
C GLY A 37 36.06 24.32 -27.41
N GLU A 38 36.64 24.73 -26.27
CA GLU A 38 36.06 24.57 -24.93
C GLU A 38 34.75 25.34 -24.69
N ILE A 39 34.45 26.35 -25.52
CA ILE A 39 33.22 27.15 -25.48
C ILE A 39 32.78 27.52 -26.89
N TYR A 40 31.50 27.30 -27.21
CA TYR A 40 30.93 27.69 -28.48
C TYR A 40 29.44 28.00 -28.35
N ARG A 41 28.90 28.75 -29.32
CA ARG A 41 27.51 29.21 -29.30
C ARG A 41 26.72 28.59 -30.44
N LEU A 42 25.55 28.06 -30.10
CA LEU A 42 24.54 27.58 -31.04
C LEU A 42 23.34 28.52 -31.08
N ARG A 43 22.75 28.66 -32.26
CA ARG A 43 21.45 29.31 -32.47
C ARG A 43 20.47 28.24 -32.95
N VAL A 44 19.47 27.90 -32.16
CA VAL A 44 18.36 27.03 -32.61
C VAL A 44 17.12 27.90 -32.66
N LEU A 45 16.61 28.18 -33.86
CA LEU A 45 15.56 29.16 -34.09
C LEU A 45 15.92 30.54 -33.47
N ASN A 46 15.12 31.02 -32.52
CA ASN A 46 15.33 32.29 -31.80
C ASN A 46 16.20 32.14 -30.55
N GLU A 47 16.45 30.91 -30.08
CA GLU A 47 17.19 30.67 -28.85
C GLU A 47 18.70 30.63 -29.07
N LYS A 48 19.43 31.19 -28.11
CA LYS A 48 20.88 31.29 -28.10
C LYS A 48 21.41 30.43 -26.96
N CYS A 49 22.00 29.30 -27.30
CA CYS A 49 22.62 28.38 -26.35
C CYS A 49 24.15 28.52 -26.41
N VAL A 50 24.82 28.58 -25.27
CA VAL A 50 26.28 28.54 -25.14
C VAL A 50 26.66 27.19 -24.54
N CYS A 51 27.46 26.42 -25.25
CA CYS A 51 27.94 25.12 -24.79
C CYS A 51 29.34 25.27 -24.18
N ILE A 52 29.58 24.63 -23.03
CA ILE A 52 30.86 24.63 -22.31
C ILE A 52 31.34 23.20 -22.12
N GLY A 53 32.60 22.92 -22.47
CA GLY A 53 33.20 21.60 -22.43
C GLY A 53 34.43 21.45 -21.52
N SER A 54 34.92 22.51 -20.86
CA SER A 54 36.09 22.44 -19.99
C SER A 54 35.76 22.54 -18.51
N VAL A 55 36.60 21.92 -17.68
CA VAL A 55 36.47 21.93 -16.21
C VAL A 55 36.61 23.36 -15.65
N ALA A 56 37.51 24.17 -16.20
CA ALA A 56 37.76 25.53 -15.74
C ALA A 56 36.54 26.44 -15.91
N LEU A 57 35.91 26.42 -17.09
CA LEU A 57 34.70 27.21 -17.34
C LEU A 57 33.48 26.65 -16.61
N ALA A 58 33.37 25.32 -16.46
CA ALA A 58 32.31 24.69 -15.69
C ALA A 58 32.29 25.15 -14.22
N GLN A 59 33.46 25.32 -13.59
CA GLN A 59 33.55 25.83 -12.21
C GLN A 59 32.97 27.24 -12.06
N GLU A 60 33.20 28.13 -13.02
CA GLU A 60 32.67 29.49 -12.96
C GLU A 60 31.14 29.54 -13.14
N VAL A 61 30.59 28.63 -13.94
CA VAL A 61 29.16 28.60 -14.29
C VAL A 61 28.34 27.73 -13.32
N LEU A 62 28.99 26.94 -12.47
CA LEU A 62 28.37 26.24 -11.33
C LEU A 62 28.34 27.09 -10.05
N ASP A 63 28.75 28.36 -10.10
CA ASP A 63 28.57 29.30 -8.99
C ASP A 63 27.11 29.78 -8.91
N GLU A 64 26.36 29.24 -7.94
CA GLU A 64 24.94 29.53 -7.74
C GLU A 64 24.62 31.00 -7.45
N LYS A 65 25.61 31.82 -7.08
CA LYS A 65 25.43 33.28 -6.90
C LYS A 65 25.34 34.01 -8.24
N ARG A 66 25.88 33.41 -9.30
CA ARG A 66 26.03 34.02 -10.64
C ARG A 66 25.14 33.35 -11.67
N PHE A 67 24.91 32.05 -11.52
CA PHE A 67 24.13 31.23 -12.43
C PHE A 67 23.12 30.37 -11.68
N HIS A 68 21.95 30.15 -12.26
CA HIS A 68 20.89 29.34 -11.67
C HIS A 68 20.26 28.41 -12.70
N LYS A 69 19.54 27.39 -12.20
CA LYS A 69 18.82 26.43 -13.03
C LYS A 69 17.80 27.13 -13.93
N VAL A 70 17.64 26.61 -15.16
CA VAL A 70 16.56 26.98 -16.09
C VAL A 70 15.63 25.79 -16.33
N ILE A 71 14.39 26.09 -16.69
CA ILE A 71 13.39 25.09 -17.11
C ILE A 71 13.29 25.17 -18.63
N ASP A 72 13.68 24.09 -19.31
CA ASP A 72 13.52 23.97 -20.75
C ASP A 72 12.04 23.76 -21.14
N ASP A 73 11.74 23.83 -22.44
CA ASP A 73 10.36 23.73 -22.92
C ASP A 73 9.71 22.37 -22.61
N VAL A 74 10.49 21.29 -22.56
CA VAL A 74 10.00 19.96 -22.18
C VAL A 74 9.54 19.95 -20.72
N LEU A 75 10.33 20.53 -19.82
CA LEU A 75 9.97 20.66 -18.41
C LEU A 75 8.84 21.68 -18.20
N LYS A 76 8.71 22.72 -19.03
CA LYS A 76 7.54 23.63 -19.03
C LYS A 76 6.27 22.89 -19.44
N ASP A 77 6.34 21.96 -20.39
CA ASP A 77 5.19 21.13 -20.77
C ASP A 77 4.84 20.12 -19.67
N ILE A 78 5.83 19.47 -19.07
CA ILE A 78 5.63 18.58 -17.91
C ILE A 78 5.02 19.36 -16.74
N ARG A 79 5.40 20.63 -16.54
CA ARG A 79 4.82 21.52 -15.52
C ARG A 79 3.33 21.75 -15.69
N LYS A 80 2.80 21.80 -16.93
CA LYS A 80 1.35 21.97 -17.19
C LYS A 80 0.50 20.87 -16.56
N ILE A 81 1.09 19.68 -16.38
CA ILE A 81 0.44 18.51 -15.77
C ILE A 81 0.90 18.31 -14.32
N GLY A 82 2.20 18.50 -14.05
CA GLY A 82 2.84 18.19 -12.77
C GLY A 82 2.96 19.34 -11.77
N GLY A 83 2.54 20.56 -12.11
CA GLY A 83 2.63 21.75 -11.25
C GLY A 83 4.07 22.20 -10.96
N ASP A 84 4.24 23.10 -9.98
CA ASP A 84 5.51 23.69 -9.52
C ASP A 84 6.32 22.75 -8.60
N GLY A 85 6.44 21.48 -9.01
CA GLY A 85 7.16 20.43 -8.30
C GLY A 85 8.68 20.43 -8.47
N LEU A 86 9.35 19.41 -7.93
CA LEU A 86 10.80 19.36 -7.73
C LEU A 86 11.66 19.70 -8.98
N PHE A 87 11.28 19.18 -10.16
CA PHE A 87 12.04 19.41 -11.41
C PHE A 87 11.49 20.57 -12.25
N THR A 88 10.26 20.98 -11.97
CA THR A 88 9.47 21.94 -12.76
C THR A 88 9.29 23.27 -12.05
N ALA A 89 9.79 23.45 -10.83
CA ALA A 89 9.80 24.72 -10.11
C ALA A 89 10.90 25.66 -10.62
N TYR A 90 10.56 26.95 -10.77
CA TYR A 90 11.52 27.99 -11.12
C TYR A 90 12.42 28.32 -9.93
N HIS A 91 13.61 28.87 -10.21
CA HIS A 91 14.63 29.13 -9.19
C HIS A 91 14.20 30.08 -8.06
N ASP A 92 13.23 30.96 -8.34
CA ASP A 92 12.66 31.95 -7.43
C ASP A 92 11.40 31.45 -6.69
N GLU A 93 10.90 30.26 -7.02
CA GLU A 93 9.67 29.73 -6.42
C GLU A 93 9.91 29.11 -5.03
N PRO A 94 9.12 29.50 -4.02
CA PRO A 94 9.27 28.98 -2.66
C PRO A 94 8.97 27.48 -2.58
N THR A 95 8.15 26.94 -3.48
CA THR A 95 7.78 25.52 -3.56
C THR A 95 9.00 24.62 -3.78
N TRP A 96 10.01 25.09 -4.53
CA TRP A 96 11.27 24.37 -4.70
C TRP A 96 11.99 24.19 -3.36
N ALA A 97 12.10 25.27 -2.57
CA ALA A 97 12.72 25.22 -1.25
C ALA A 97 11.91 24.39 -0.25
N ILE A 98 10.58 24.37 -0.38
CA ILE A 98 9.68 23.55 0.43
C ILE A 98 9.84 22.06 0.09
N ALA A 99 9.78 21.69 -1.19
CA ALA A 99 9.98 20.32 -1.66
C ALA A 99 11.36 19.81 -1.25
N HIS A 100 12.40 20.63 -1.40
CA HIS A 100 13.75 20.31 -0.95
C HIS A 100 13.81 20.11 0.58
N ARG A 101 13.17 20.97 1.38
CA ARG A 101 13.11 20.82 2.85
C ARG A 101 12.35 19.56 3.30
N ILE A 102 11.35 19.12 2.53
CA ILE A 102 10.56 17.92 2.81
C ILE A 102 11.32 16.65 2.39
N LEU A 103 11.99 16.67 1.24
CA LEU A 103 12.68 15.50 0.69
C LEU A 103 14.07 15.27 1.30
N MET A 104 14.79 16.32 1.70
CA MET A 104 16.13 16.18 2.28
C MET A 104 16.17 15.30 3.55
N PRO A 105 15.22 15.41 4.50
CA PRO A 105 15.14 14.45 5.61
C PRO A 105 14.81 13.02 5.15
N ALA A 106 14.00 12.85 4.10
CA ALA A 106 13.61 11.54 3.58
C ALA A 106 14.75 10.82 2.84
N PHE A 107 15.69 11.57 2.24
CA PHE A 107 16.89 11.04 1.59
C PHE A 107 18.17 11.34 2.38
N GLY A 108 18.05 11.70 3.66
CA GLY A 108 19.19 11.88 4.55
C GLY A 108 19.89 10.54 4.85
N PRO A 109 21.16 10.53 5.31
CA PRO A 109 21.93 9.30 5.54
C PRO A 109 21.22 8.28 6.44
N LEU A 110 20.50 8.74 7.47
CA LEU A 110 19.75 7.89 8.39
C LEU A 110 18.52 7.27 7.73
N SER A 111 17.81 8.02 6.89
CA SER A 111 16.64 7.54 6.16
C SER A 111 17.03 6.55 5.06
N ILE A 112 18.13 6.82 4.32
CA ILE A 112 18.72 5.88 3.37
C ILE A 112 19.19 4.60 4.09
N LYS A 113 19.80 4.73 5.27
CA LYS A 113 20.15 3.57 6.11
C LYS A 113 18.92 2.76 6.50
N ASN A 114 17.81 3.40 6.82
CA ASN A 114 16.55 2.72 7.16
C ASN A 114 15.91 2.03 5.94
N MET A 115 16.10 2.56 4.73
CA MET A 115 15.65 1.94 3.47
C MET A 115 16.55 0.78 3.01
N PHE A 116 17.72 0.60 3.62
CA PHE A 116 18.72 -0.35 3.17
C PHE A 116 18.19 -1.80 3.14
N ASP A 117 17.45 -2.21 4.17
CA ASP A 117 16.88 -3.56 4.23
C ASP A 117 15.85 -3.79 3.12
N ASP A 118 15.04 -2.78 2.80
CA ASP A 118 14.08 -2.83 1.69
C ASP A 118 14.78 -2.91 0.32
N MET A 119 15.84 -2.12 0.12
CA MET A 119 16.66 -2.21 -1.10
C MET A 119 17.29 -3.58 -1.25
N VAL A 120 17.84 -4.14 -0.16
CA VAL A 120 18.42 -5.49 -0.13
C VAL A 120 17.36 -6.53 -0.45
N ASP A 121 16.14 -6.38 0.05
CA ASP A 121 15.06 -7.33 -0.24
C ASP A 121 14.68 -7.32 -1.74
N VAL A 122 14.46 -6.16 -2.36
CA VAL A 122 14.14 -6.11 -3.81
C VAL A 122 15.29 -6.66 -4.66
N VAL A 123 16.53 -6.33 -4.32
CA VAL A 123 17.72 -6.88 -5.01
C VAL A 123 17.82 -8.39 -4.80
N SER A 124 17.52 -8.89 -3.61
CA SER A 124 17.52 -10.32 -3.31
C SER A 124 16.49 -11.07 -4.13
N GLN A 125 15.32 -10.48 -4.38
CA GLN A 125 14.29 -11.07 -5.25
C GLN A 125 14.75 -11.18 -6.71
N LEU A 126 15.41 -10.15 -7.23
CA LEU A 126 16.01 -10.20 -8.56
C LEU A 126 17.09 -11.28 -8.67
N VAL A 127 17.99 -11.36 -7.68
CA VAL A 127 19.06 -12.36 -7.66
C VAL A 127 18.48 -13.78 -7.54
N LEU A 128 17.44 -13.97 -6.73
CA LEU A 128 16.70 -15.23 -6.63
C LEU A 128 16.04 -15.62 -7.96
N LYS A 129 15.46 -14.65 -8.68
CA LYS A 129 14.92 -14.88 -10.03
C LYS A 129 16.01 -15.42 -10.96
N TRP A 130 17.18 -14.77 -10.99
CA TRP A 130 18.30 -15.21 -11.82
C TRP A 130 18.84 -16.58 -11.41
N GLU A 131 18.95 -16.85 -10.11
CA GLU A 131 19.41 -18.13 -9.58
C GLU A 131 18.48 -19.29 -9.99
N ARG A 132 17.15 -19.08 -9.93
CA ARG A 132 16.15 -20.08 -10.32
C ARG A 132 16.21 -20.47 -11.79
N PHE A 133 16.51 -19.53 -12.68
CA PHE A 133 16.65 -19.83 -14.11
C PHE A 133 17.93 -20.60 -14.45
N GLY A 134 18.92 -20.54 -13.56
CA GLY A 134 20.17 -21.29 -13.67
C GLY A 134 21.15 -20.74 -14.73
N PRO A 135 22.37 -21.29 -14.76
CA PRO A 135 23.51 -20.72 -15.49
C PRO A 135 23.42 -20.78 -17.02
N ARG A 136 22.40 -21.44 -17.55
CA ARG A 136 22.17 -21.60 -19.01
C ARG A 136 21.15 -20.61 -19.57
N HIS A 137 20.39 -19.94 -18.71
CA HIS A 137 19.37 -18.98 -19.15
C HIS A 137 19.98 -17.62 -19.48
N GLU A 138 19.49 -17.00 -20.55
CA GLU A 138 19.92 -15.66 -20.98
C GLU A 138 18.99 -14.60 -20.39
N ILE A 139 19.57 -13.72 -19.57
CA ILE A 139 18.86 -12.67 -18.84
C ILE A 139 18.86 -11.37 -19.65
N ASP A 140 17.73 -10.65 -19.66
CA ASP A 140 17.65 -9.27 -20.11
C ASP A 140 17.89 -8.29 -18.95
N PRO A 141 19.10 -7.75 -18.77
CA PRO A 141 19.38 -6.79 -17.70
C PRO A 141 18.59 -5.49 -17.87
N ALA A 142 18.25 -5.07 -19.09
CA ALA A 142 17.57 -3.80 -19.29
C ALA A 142 16.13 -3.85 -18.79
N GLU A 143 15.46 -4.97 -19.03
CA GLU A 143 14.13 -5.25 -18.48
C GLU A 143 14.18 -5.42 -16.97
N ASP A 144 15.07 -6.29 -16.48
CA ASP A 144 15.16 -6.63 -15.07
C ASP A 144 15.62 -5.47 -14.18
N PHE A 145 16.55 -4.63 -14.64
CA PHE A 145 16.95 -3.43 -13.89
C PHE A 145 15.91 -2.31 -13.97
N SER A 146 15.12 -2.23 -15.05
CA SER A 146 13.98 -1.31 -15.07
C SER A 146 12.94 -1.74 -14.04
N LYS A 147 12.62 -3.04 -13.97
CA LYS A 147 11.76 -3.65 -12.95
C LYS A 147 12.31 -3.43 -11.54
N LEU A 148 13.62 -3.64 -11.34
CA LEU A 148 14.31 -3.35 -10.08
C LEU A 148 14.15 -1.89 -9.65
N ALA A 149 14.40 -0.93 -10.55
CA ALA A 149 14.30 0.48 -10.21
C ALA A 149 12.87 0.87 -9.80
N PHE A 150 11.86 0.38 -10.53
CA PHE A 150 10.46 0.60 -10.18
C PHE A 150 10.09 -0.06 -8.85
N ASP A 151 10.45 -1.33 -8.62
CA ASP A 151 10.14 -2.04 -7.37
C ASP A 151 10.88 -1.44 -6.18
N THR A 152 12.13 -0.96 -6.35
CA THR A 152 12.88 -0.28 -5.29
C THR A 152 12.29 1.10 -4.98
N ILE A 153 11.91 1.91 -5.97
CA ILE A 153 11.26 3.20 -5.70
C ILE A 153 9.89 2.98 -5.04
N ALA A 154 9.12 2.03 -5.57
CA ALA A 154 7.82 1.66 -5.02
C ALA A 154 7.98 1.22 -3.56
N LEU A 155 8.88 0.29 -3.25
CA LEU A 155 9.06 -0.23 -1.90
C LEU A 155 9.73 0.78 -0.96
N CYS A 156 10.81 1.45 -1.36
CA CYS A 156 11.52 2.35 -0.43
C CYS A 156 10.81 3.71 -0.23
N THR A 157 10.05 4.19 -1.21
CA THR A 157 9.44 5.54 -1.17
C THR A 157 7.95 5.49 -0.86
N PHE A 158 7.23 4.60 -1.53
CA PHE A 158 5.78 4.45 -1.39
C PHE A 158 5.41 3.28 -0.51
N ASN A 159 6.43 2.58 0.01
CA ASN A 159 6.26 1.35 0.75
C ASN A 159 5.45 0.35 -0.07
N TYR A 160 5.40 0.38 -1.41
CA TYR A 160 4.53 -0.43 -2.28
C TYR A 160 5.26 -1.56 -3.01
N ARG A 161 4.75 -2.79 -2.92
CA ARG A 161 5.33 -3.95 -3.61
C ARG A 161 4.65 -4.21 -4.96
N LEU A 162 5.35 -3.85 -6.03
CA LEU A 162 4.95 -4.16 -7.41
C LEU A 162 5.10 -5.65 -7.75
N ASN A 163 6.05 -6.36 -7.13
CA ASN A 163 6.38 -7.76 -7.39
C ASN A 163 6.61 -8.06 -8.88
N SER A 164 7.22 -7.10 -9.60
CA SER A 164 7.31 -7.15 -11.06
C SER A 164 8.20 -8.29 -11.59
N PHE A 165 8.93 -8.97 -10.70
CA PHE A 165 9.72 -10.16 -10.98
C PHE A 165 8.94 -11.49 -10.98
N TYR A 166 7.70 -11.53 -10.45
CA TYR A 166 6.95 -12.77 -10.19
C TYR A 166 5.65 -12.93 -10.99
N THR A 167 5.22 -11.91 -11.71
CA THR A 167 4.05 -11.97 -12.60
C THR A 167 4.48 -12.16 -14.04
N GLU A 168 4.01 -13.22 -14.69
CA GLU A 168 4.09 -13.35 -16.14
C GLU A 168 3.00 -12.47 -16.79
N GLY A 169 3.43 -11.41 -17.46
CA GLY A 169 2.56 -10.47 -18.17
C GLY A 169 2.90 -9.03 -17.83
N ASP A 170 3.30 -8.27 -18.84
CA ASP A 170 3.47 -6.83 -18.68
C ASP A 170 2.09 -6.12 -18.66
N PRO A 171 1.95 -4.97 -17.99
CA PRO A 171 0.75 -4.14 -18.08
C PRO A 171 0.35 -3.91 -19.55
N PRO A 172 -0.95 -3.92 -19.93
CA PRO A 172 -1.41 -3.93 -21.32
C PRO A 172 -0.84 -2.83 -22.24
N PHE A 173 -0.39 -1.71 -21.68
CA PHE A 173 0.30 -0.61 -22.37
C PHE A 173 1.75 -0.95 -22.78
N VAL A 174 2.47 -1.73 -21.97
CA VAL A 174 3.85 -2.17 -22.22
C VAL A 174 3.90 -3.25 -23.31
N LYS A 175 2.88 -4.12 -23.36
CA LYS A 175 2.71 -5.16 -24.39
C LYS A 175 2.50 -4.56 -25.80
N ALA A 176 1.69 -3.51 -25.93
CA ALA A 176 1.45 -2.81 -27.20
C ALA A 176 2.71 -2.13 -27.79
N MET A 177 3.65 -1.71 -26.93
CA MET A 177 4.95 -1.15 -27.33
C MET A 177 5.99 -2.23 -27.69
N MET A 178 5.84 -3.44 -27.15
CA MET A 178 6.72 -4.59 -27.39
C MET A 178 6.42 -5.28 -28.73
N ASP A 179 5.14 -5.39 -29.11
CA ASP A 179 4.73 -6.04 -30.36
C ASP A 179 5.26 -5.34 -31.63
N PHE A 180 5.46 -4.02 -31.58
CA PHE A 180 6.10 -3.22 -32.63
C PHE A 180 7.60 -3.55 -32.83
N LEU A 181 8.28 -4.02 -31.79
CA LEU A 181 9.73 -4.30 -31.80
C LEU A 181 10.05 -5.71 -32.32
N ILE A 182 9.07 -6.61 -32.32
CA ILE A 182 9.17 -7.96 -32.90
C ILE A 182 9.43 -7.89 -34.41
N GLU A 183 8.90 -6.89 -35.11
CA GLU A 183 9.08 -6.75 -36.57
C GLU A 183 10.50 -6.28 -36.95
N CYS A 184 11.16 -5.54 -36.07
CA CYS A 184 12.55 -5.13 -36.27
C CYS A 184 13.53 -6.33 -36.22
N ASN A 185 13.09 -7.47 -35.67
CA ASN A 185 13.83 -8.73 -35.57
C ASN A 185 14.22 -9.32 -36.95
N MET A 186 13.59 -8.91 -38.05
CA MET A 186 13.94 -9.37 -39.39
C MET A 186 15.36 -8.97 -39.86
N ARG A 187 16.05 -8.07 -39.15
CA ARG A 187 17.43 -7.64 -39.47
C ARG A 187 18.54 -8.53 -38.93
N THR A 188 18.22 -9.59 -38.20
CA THR A 188 19.17 -10.65 -37.78
C THR A 188 19.81 -11.42 -38.96
N ARG A 189 19.47 -11.10 -40.21
CA ARG A 189 19.95 -11.73 -41.45
C ARG A 189 21.42 -11.44 -41.83
N ARG A 190 22.34 -11.23 -40.88
CA ARG A 190 23.77 -11.05 -41.23
C ARG A 190 24.64 -12.25 -40.82
N PRO A 191 25.41 -12.86 -41.75
CA PRO A 191 26.04 -14.16 -41.54
C PRO A 191 27.24 -14.14 -40.58
N ALA A 192 27.47 -15.29 -39.95
CA ALA A 192 28.37 -15.51 -38.82
C ALA A 192 29.87 -15.25 -39.07
N PHE A 193 30.36 -15.16 -40.32
CA PHE A 193 31.79 -15.04 -40.60
C PHE A 193 32.40 -13.67 -40.23
N VAL A 194 31.56 -12.65 -40.03
CA VAL A 194 31.99 -11.31 -39.59
C VAL A 194 32.36 -11.30 -38.09
N ARG A 195 31.98 -12.32 -37.32
CA ARG A 195 32.20 -12.40 -35.86
C ARG A 195 33.58 -12.91 -35.45
N SER A 196 34.43 -13.34 -36.38
CA SER A 196 35.70 -14.03 -36.06
C SER A 196 36.99 -13.26 -36.42
N LEU A 197 36.92 -11.95 -36.73
CA LEU A 197 38.11 -11.14 -37.04
C LEU A 197 38.66 -10.38 -35.81
N PRO A 198 39.99 -10.30 -35.63
CA PRO A 198 40.61 -9.75 -34.43
C PRO A 198 40.74 -8.22 -34.52
N LEU A 199 39.74 -7.51 -34.02
CA LEU A 199 39.72 -6.04 -33.95
C LEU A 199 39.90 -5.56 -32.50
N LYS A 200 40.15 -4.26 -32.29
CA LYS A 200 40.24 -3.55 -30.99
C LYS A 200 39.18 -3.97 -29.95
N ILE A 201 38.05 -4.48 -30.42
CA ILE A 201 36.97 -5.10 -29.64
C ILE A 201 37.47 -6.25 -28.75
N ASN A 202 38.43 -7.07 -29.19
CA ASN A 202 38.96 -8.20 -28.41
C ASN A 202 39.91 -7.77 -27.29
N ALA A 203 40.65 -6.67 -27.48
CA ALA A 203 41.50 -6.10 -26.44
C ALA A 203 40.66 -5.44 -25.34
N LYS A 204 39.60 -4.72 -25.74
CA LYS A 204 38.60 -4.17 -24.83
C LYS A 204 37.89 -5.28 -24.03
N PHE A 205 37.51 -6.37 -24.69
CA PHE A 205 36.92 -7.54 -24.03
C PHE A 205 37.81 -8.13 -22.93
N LYS A 206 39.13 -8.17 -23.14
CA LYS A 206 40.09 -8.64 -22.13
C LYS A 206 40.23 -7.69 -20.94
N ALA A 207 40.29 -6.37 -21.19
CA ALA A 207 40.33 -5.36 -20.13
C ALA A 207 39.04 -5.35 -19.30
N ASP A 208 37.88 -5.47 -19.95
CA ASP A 208 36.58 -5.58 -19.29
C ASP A 208 36.52 -6.84 -18.40
N MET A 209 37.12 -7.96 -18.84
CA MET A 209 37.24 -9.19 -18.05
C MET A 209 38.10 -9.02 -16.79
N GLU A 210 39.23 -8.31 -16.87
CA GLU A 210 40.09 -8.05 -15.71
C GLU A 210 39.42 -7.15 -14.66
N ALA A 211 38.69 -6.11 -15.09
CA ALA A 211 37.91 -5.27 -14.19
C ALA A 211 36.79 -6.03 -13.47
N MET A 212 36.06 -6.90 -14.19
CA MET A 212 35.04 -7.78 -13.59
C MET A 212 35.63 -8.74 -12.55
N ASN A 213 36.85 -9.24 -12.77
CA ASN A 213 37.54 -10.11 -11.82
C ASN A 213 37.94 -9.38 -10.53
N LYS A 214 38.42 -8.13 -10.62
CA LYS A 214 38.76 -7.30 -9.45
C LYS A 214 37.52 -6.95 -8.62
N ILE A 215 36.41 -6.57 -9.27
CA ILE A 215 35.12 -6.33 -8.58
C ILE A 215 34.67 -7.59 -7.83
N ARG A 216 34.75 -8.75 -8.50
CA ARG A 216 34.41 -10.02 -7.88
C ARG A 216 35.26 -10.31 -6.64
N GLN A 217 36.58 -10.13 -6.74
CA GLN A 217 37.51 -10.33 -5.64
C GLN A 217 37.23 -9.37 -4.46
N GLU A 218 36.94 -8.09 -4.71
CA GLU A 218 36.56 -7.14 -3.66
C GLU A 218 35.28 -7.57 -2.95
N VAL A 219 34.25 -7.94 -3.71
CA VAL A 219 32.98 -8.44 -3.13
C VAL A 219 33.23 -9.70 -2.32
N ASP A 220 34.02 -10.65 -2.84
CA ASP A 220 34.37 -11.89 -2.12
C ASP A 220 35.16 -11.58 -0.83
N THR A 221 36.03 -10.56 -0.83
CA THR A 221 36.85 -10.20 0.33
C THR A 221 36.05 -9.45 1.40
N VAL A 222 35.21 -8.48 0.99
CA VAL A 222 34.43 -7.64 1.90
C VAL A 222 33.21 -8.39 2.47
N LEU A 223 32.56 -9.24 1.67
CA LEU A 223 31.38 -9.98 2.12
C LEU A 223 31.69 -11.37 2.67
N GLY A 224 32.74 -12.05 2.19
CA GLY A 224 33.04 -13.43 2.57
C GLY A 224 31.85 -14.39 2.36
N LYS A 225 31.34 -14.96 3.46
CA LYS A 225 30.10 -15.78 3.49
C LYS A 225 28.92 -15.07 4.18
N ASP A 226 29.12 -13.84 4.63
CA ASP A 226 28.15 -13.10 5.41
C ASP A 226 27.14 -12.34 4.55
N LYS A 227 25.98 -12.00 5.12
CA LYS A 227 24.93 -11.22 4.45
C LYS A 227 25.37 -9.77 4.25
N ILE A 228 24.94 -9.12 3.18
CA ILE A 228 25.25 -7.71 2.91
C ILE A 228 24.61 -6.82 4.00
N LYS A 229 25.42 -5.97 4.64
CA LYS A 229 24.99 -4.97 5.63
C LYS A 229 25.38 -3.57 5.16
N PHE A 230 24.69 -2.55 5.69
CA PHE A 230 25.00 -1.15 5.39
C PHE A 230 26.47 -0.79 5.67
N GLU A 231 27.11 -1.41 6.66
CA GLU A 231 28.52 -1.18 7.01
C GLU A 231 29.51 -1.66 5.94
N HIS A 232 29.12 -2.66 5.14
CA HIS A 232 29.97 -3.19 4.06
C HIS A 232 30.09 -2.19 2.90
N LEU A 233 29.09 -1.33 2.73
CA LEU A 233 29.02 -0.35 1.65
C LEU A 233 30.13 0.71 1.68
N GLY A 234 30.71 1.00 2.85
CA GLY A 234 31.85 1.91 2.98
C GLY A 234 33.20 1.25 2.67
N GLN A 235 33.23 -0.09 2.57
CA GLN A 235 34.44 -0.88 2.37
C GLN A 235 34.63 -1.32 0.90
N LEU A 236 33.59 -1.15 0.04
CA LEU A 236 33.61 -1.45 -1.40
C LEU A 236 34.22 -0.28 -2.21
N THR A 237 35.49 0.01 -1.95
CA THR A 237 36.19 1.19 -2.49
C THR A 237 36.44 1.10 -3.99
N TYR A 238 36.78 -0.08 -4.52
CA TYR A 238 37.02 -0.32 -5.93
C TYR A 238 35.72 -0.32 -6.76
N ILE A 239 34.61 -0.87 -6.25
CA ILE A 239 33.28 -0.72 -6.88
C ILE A 239 32.88 0.75 -6.97
N THR A 240 33.08 1.52 -5.89
CA THR A 240 32.77 2.96 -5.89
C THR A 240 33.62 3.68 -6.95
N ALA A 241 34.90 3.33 -7.06
CA ALA A 241 35.80 3.85 -8.09
C ALA A 241 35.35 3.47 -9.52
N VAL A 242 34.88 2.24 -9.73
CA VAL A 242 34.31 1.76 -11.01
C VAL A 242 33.06 2.54 -11.40
N LEU A 243 32.18 2.84 -10.45
CA LEU A 243 30.96 3.61 -10.67
C LEU A 243 31.27 5.08 -11.01
N ARG A 244 32.15 5.72 -10.24
CA ARG A 244 32.62 7.09 -10.50
C ARG A 244 33.29 7.21 -11.88
N GLU A 245 34.19 6.29 -12.22
CA GLU A 245 34.87 6.27 -13.53
C GLU A 245 33.91 5.96 -14.68
N SER A 246 32.91 5.11 -14.41
CA SER A 246 31.80 4.84 -15.32
C SER A 246 30.98 6.09 -15.61
N LEU A 247 30.66 6.89 -14.59
CA LEU A 247 29.92 8.14 -14.73
C LEU A 247 30.77 9.24 -15.37
N ARG A 248 32.09 9.24 -15.16
CA ARG A 248 33.00 10.14 -15.90
C ARG A 248 32.95 9.90 -17.41
N LEU A 249 33.14 8.65 -17.82
CA LEU A 249 33.16 8.31 -19.24
C LEU A 249 31.77 8.31 -19.87
N THR A 250 30.77 7.86 -19.13
CA THR A 250 29.40 7.75 -19.61
C THR A 250 28.46 8.32 -18.56
N PRO A 251 28.42 9.66 -18.45
CA PRO A 251 27.55 10.29 -17.50
C PRO A 251 26.10 9.98 -17.84
N SER A 252 25.30 9.76 -16.82
CA SER A 252 23.86 9.58 -16.95
C SER A 252 23.19 10.85 -17.52
N ILE A 253 23.80 12.02 -17.32
CA ILE A 253 23.31 13.30 -17.81
C ILE A 253 24.34 13.82 -18.82
N GLY A 254 23.93 13.99 -20.08
CA GLY A 254 24.83 14.43 -21.15
C GLY A 254 25.22 15.91 -21.02
N GLU A 255 24.31 16.74 -20.52
CA GLU A 255 24.53 18.17 -20.29
C GLU A 255 23.70 18.71 -19.12
N PHE A 256 24.22 19.72 -18.42
CA PHE A 256 23.47 20.51 -17.43
C PHE A 256 23.22 21.91 -17.96
N ILE A 257 22.02 22.45 -17.74
CA ILE A 257 21.65 23.75 -18.29
C ILE A 257 21.44 24.76 -17.15
N VAL A 258 22.12 25.90 -17.25
CA VAL A 258 21.99 27.04 -16.34
C VAL A 258 21.83 28.34 -17.12
N THR A 259 21.44 29.40 -16.43
CA THR A 259 21.31 30.76 -16.98
C THR A 259 21.74 31.79 -15.94
N CYS A 260 21.91 33.05 -16.33
CA CYS A 260 22.28 34.15 -15.44
C CYS A 260 21.26 35.29 -15.51
N SER A 261 20.90 35.84 -14.34
CA SER A 261 19.92 36.94 -14.24
C SER A 261 20.49 38.31 -14.62
N GLU A 262 21.81 38.39 -14.78
CA GLU A 262 22.59 39.57 -15.16
C GLU A 262 23.69 39.18 -16.16
N ASP A 263 24.26 40.16 -16.86
CA ASP A 263 25.41 39.92 -17.75
C ASP A 263 26.61 39.42 -16.93
N GLN A 264 27.17 38.26 -17.29
CA GLN A 264 28.30 37.63 -16.62
C GLN A 264 29.50 37.56 -17.54
N VAL A 265 30.71 37.71 -16.98
CA VAL A 265 31.96 37.48 -17.72
C VAL A 265 32.69 36.27 -17.13
N ILE A 266 33.03 35.31 -17.98
CA ILE A 266 33.68 34.03 -17.60
C ILE A 266 34.97 33.81 -18.38
N GLY A 267 35.78 32.84 -17.95
CA GLY A 267 37.06 32.49 -18.57
C GLY A 267 38.12 33.55 -18.31
N ASN A 268 38.25 33.99 -17.05
CA ASN A 268 39.16 35.05 -16.63
C ASN A 268 38.95 36.39 -17.37
N GLY A 269 37.69 36.81 -17.52
CA GLY A 269 37.35 38.08 -18.17
C GLY A 269 37.22 38.03 -19.70
N LYS A 270 37.31 36.84 -20.30
CA LYS A 270 37.41 36.66 -21.75
C LYS A 270 36.06 36.63 -22.46
N TYR A 271 35.04 35.96 -21.93
CA TYR A 271 33.77 35.73 -22.63
C TYR A 271 32.59 36.39 -21.91
N LEU A 272 31.80 37.17 -22.65
CA LEU A 272 30.55 37.77 -22.15
C LEU A 272 29.37 36.80 -22.37
N ILE A 273 28.71 36.42 -21.28
CA ILE A 273 27.42 35.75 -21.27
C ILE A 273 26.36 36.81 -20.95
N LYS A 274 25.43 37.04 -21.88
CA LYS A 274 24.36 38.01 -21.64
C LYS A 274 23.32 37.42 -20.70
N LYS A 275 22.64 38.29 -19.95
CA LYS A 275 21.43 37.97 -19.20
C LYS A 275 20.48 37.06 -20.01
N ASP A 276 19.91 36.07 -19.33
CA ASP A 276 18.96 35.08 -19.86
C ASP A 276 19.52 34.18 -20.97
N THR A 277 20.85 34.13 -21.15
CA THR A 277 21.49 33.19 -22.08
C THR A 277 21.56 31.80 -21.46
N THR A 278 20.99 30.81 -22.15
CA THR A 278 21.11 29.40 -21.80
C THR A 278 22.56 28.93 -21.96
N VAL A 279 23.13 28.38 -20.89
CA VAL A 279 24.48 27.81 -20.86
C VAL A 279 24.38 26.31 -20.58
N ALA A 280 24.78 25.49 -21.56
CA ALA A 280 24.83 24.04 -21.47
C ALA A 280 26.24 23.55 -21.13
N LEU A 281 26.42 22.98 -19.94
CA LEU A 281 27.64 22.30 -19.51
C LEU A 281 27.63 20.87 -20.06
N LEU A 282 28.53 20.57 -20.99
CA LEU A 282 28.64 19.27 -21.63
C LEU A 282 29.40 18.29 -20.74
N VAL A 283 28.71 17.64 -19.80
CA VAL A 283 29.30 16.73 -18.79
C VAL A 283 30.17 15.66 -19.43
N HIS A 284 29.75 15.13 -20.59
CA HIS A 284 30.53 14.14 -21.32
C HIS A 284 31.89 14.67 -21.81
N THR A 285 31.94 15.94 -22.21
CA THR A 285 33.16 16.62 -22.67
C THR A 285 34.04 17.00 -21.47
N ILE A 286 33.43 17.50 -20.38
CA ILE A 286 34.09 17.83 -19.12
C ILE A 286 34.76 16.59 -18.50
N GLY A 287 34.10 15.44 -18.54
CA GLY A 287 34.65 14.16 -18.10
C GLY A 287 35.82 13.65 -18.94
N ARG A 288 36.15 14.31 -20.05
CA ARG A 288 37.25 13.99 -20.98
C ARG A 288 38.21 15.16 -21.19
N ASP A 289 38.14 16.17 -20.35
CA ASP A 289 39.07 17.30 -20.39
C ASP A 289 40.51 16.79 -20.16
N PRO A 290 41.39 16.81 -21.18
CA PRO A 290 42.74 16.25 -21.07
C PRO A 290 43.61 17.00 -20.07
N VAL A 291 43.29 18.27 -19.78
CA VAL A 291 43.99 19.08 -18.78
C VAL A 291 43.82 18.50 -17.38
N VAL A 292 42.66 17.89 -17.10
CA VAL A 292 42.33 17.33 -15.79
C VAL A 292 42.57 15.82 -15.73
N TRP A 293 42.27 15.09 -16.82
CA TRP A 293 42.26 13.64 -16.82
C TRP A 293 43.49 12.99 -17.46
N GLY A 294 44.39 13.77 -18.08
CA GLY A 294 45.63 13.29 -18.75
C GLY A 294 45.40 12.84 -20.19
N ASP A 295 46.42 12.30 -20.87
CA ASP A 295 46.30 11.91 -22.29
C ASP A 295 45.45 10.65 -22.53
N ASP A 296 45.22 9.85 -21.48
CA ASP A 296 44.47 8.60 -21.49
C ASP A 296 42.98 8.79 -21.09
N VAL A 297 42.40 9.95 -21.39
CA VAL A 297 41.02 10.34 -21.02
C VAL A 297 39.92 9.39 -21.52
N GLU A 298 40.13 8.72 -22.64
CA GLU A 298 39.14 7.81 -23.25
C GLU A 298 39.22 6.39 -22.68
N GLU A 299 40.24 6.09 -21.87
CA GLU A 299 40.41 4.77 -21.27
C GLU A 299 39.60 4.64 -19.98
N PHE A 300 38.99 3.48 -19.78
CA PHE A 300 38.29 3.14 -18.53
C PHE A 300 39.30 2.65 -17.50
N LYS A 301 39.60 3.51 -16.51
CA LYS A 301 40.64 3.26 -15.49
C LYS A 301 40.13 3.64 -14.09
N PRO A 302 39.41 2.72 -13.41
CA PRO A 302 38.85 2.95 -12.07
C PRO A 302 39.87 3.46 -11.05
N GLU A 303 41.15 3.07 -11.19
CA GLU A 303 42.22 3.48 -10.30
C GLU A 303 42.41 5.01 -10.21
N ARG A 304 41.88 5.81 -11.14
CA ARG A 304 41.88 7.29 -11.02
C ARG A 304 41.00 7.82 -9.90
N MET A 305 40.01 7.03 -9.48
CA MET A 305 39.00 7.42 -8.51
C MET A 305 39.35 6.98 -7.07
N LEU A 306 40.57 6.48 -6.87
CA LEU A 306 41.10 5.99 -5.59
C LEU A 306 42.15 6.94 -5.00
N ASP A 307 42.49 6.71 -3.73
CA ASP A 307 43.61 7.35 -3.02
C ASP A 307 43.51 8.89 -2.91
N GLY A 308 42.30 9.44 -2.76
CA GLY A 308 42.10 10.89 -2.58
C GLY A 308 42.15 11.70 -3.88
N ARG A 309 42.40 11.06 -5.03
CA ARG A 309 42.52 11.74 -6.34
C ARG A 309 41.20 12.30 -6.84
N PHE A 310 40.08 11.65 -6.52
CA PHE A 310 38.75 12.16 -6.84
C PHE A 310 38.39 13.35 -5.94
N GLU A 311 38.70 13.25 -4.65
CA GLU A 311 38.42 14.27 -3.64
C GLU A 311 39.25 15.55 -3.85
N ALA A 312 40.35 15.47 -4.61
CA ALA A 312 41.16 16.61 -5.03
C ALA A 312 40.52 17.44 -6.17
N LEU A 313 39.47 16.94 -6.83
CA LEU A 313 38.75 17.68 -7.86
C LEU A 313 37.91 18.81 -7.25
N PRO A 314 37.61 19.88 -7.99
CA PRO A 314 36.65 20.89 -7.53
C PRO A 314 35.29 20.27 -7.21
N VAL A 315 34.66 20.72 -6.13
CA VAL A 315 33.39 20.15 -5.62
C VAL A 315 32.33 20.04 -6.73
N GLY A 316 32.08 21.11 -7.49
CA GLY A 316 31.11 21.09 -8.62
C GLY A 316 31.40 20.04 -9.70
N ILE A 317 32.66 19.62 -9.84
CA ILE A 317 33.08 18.58 -10.78
C ILE A 317 32.96 17.19 -10.17
N GLN A 318 33.31 17.02 -8.88
CA GLN A 318 33.06 15.77 -8.15
C GLN A 318 31.58 15.38 -8.25
N LEU A 319 30.72 16.38 -8.10
CA LEU A 319 29.27 16.25 -8.13
C LEU A 319 28.70 15.81 -9.47
N CYS A 320 29.43 16.04 -10.57
CA CYS A 320 29.05 15.53 -11.88
C CYS A 320 29.23 13.99 -11.98
N PHE A 321 30.01 13.38 -11.07
CA PHE A 321 30.46 11.99 -11.17
C PHE A 321 30.36 11.18 -9.85
N SER A 322 29.71 11.71 -8.81
CA SER A 322 29.63 11.09 -7.48
C SER A 322 28.37 10.22 -7.26
N ASP A 323 28.53 9.11 -6.54
CA ASP A 323 27.43 8.33 -5.96
C ASP A 323 26.96 8.95 -4.62
N PHE A 324 25.66 8.87 -4.36
CA PHE A 324 24.86 9.49 -3.27
C PHE A 324 25.33 9.28 -1.80
N LYS A 325 26.53 8.78 -1.51
CA LYS A 325 27.02 8.46 -0.15
C LYS A 325 27.76 9.57 0.59
N ASP A 326 28.39 10.53 -0.09
CA ASP A 326 29.13 11.62 0.58
C ASP A 326 28.26 12.88 0.75
N LEU A 327 27.19 12.73 1.54
CA LEU A 327 26.30 13.82 1.93
C LEU A 327 26.91 14.80 2.95
N SER A 328 28.13 14.56 3.42
CA SER A 328 28.84 15.40 4.41
C SER A 328 29.54 16.63 3.80
N LEU A 329 29.67 16.71 2.48
CA LEU A 329 30.38 17.78 1.77
C LEU A 329 29.45 18.76 1.03
N VAL A 330 28.15 18.72 1.28
CA VAL A 330 27.15 19.45 0.50
C VAL A 330 26.63 20.68 1.25
N GLN A 331 26.80 21.87 0.67
CA GLN A 331 26.14 23.11 1.12
C GLN A 331 24.60 22.98 1.01
N PRO A 332 23.82 23.67 1.87
CA PRO A 332 22.39 23.43 1.99
C PRO A 332 21.62 24.02 0.81
N LYS A 333 21.62 23.31 -0.34
CA LYS A 333 20.68 23.45 -1.49
C LYS A 333 21.00 22.63 -2.75
N ALA A 334 22.07 21.84 -2.78
CA ALA A 334 22.40 21.12 -4.00
C ALA A 334 21.72 19.73 -4.07
N TRP A 335 21.35 19.32 -5.30
CA TRP A 335 21.05 17.96 -5.82
C TRP A 335 19.63 17.61 -6.25
N ILE A 336 19.50 17.41 -7.57
CA ILE A 336 18.84 16.28 -8.25
C ILE A 336 19.63 16.05 -9.57
N PRO A 337 19.74 14.85 -10.20
CA PRO A 337 18.59 14.02 -10.61
C PRO A 337 18.78 12.48 -10.70
N PHE A 338 17.66 11.76 -10.87
CA PHE A 338 17.57 10.39 -11.39
C PHE A 338 17.55 10.37 -12.93
N GLY A 339 18.20 9.35 -13.54
CA GLY A 339 18.24 9.05 -14.99
C GLY A 339 19.23 9.94 -15.79
N SER A 340 19.91 9.54 -16.88
CA SER A 340 19.54 8.59 -17.91
C SER A 340 20.58 8.47 -19.09
N GLY A 341 21.47 7.45 -19.20
CA GLY A 341 22.44 7.36 -20.34
C GLY A 341 23.07 5.99 -20.70
N SER A 342 23.75 5.86 -21.85
CA SER A 342 24.17 4.61 -22.54
C SER A 342 25.55 4.74 -23.17
N ARG A 343 26.04 3.53 -23.42
CA ARG A 343 27.30 3.11 -23.97
C ARG A 343 27.04 2.42 -25.33
N ALA A 344 28.07 2.39 -26.17
CA ALA A 344 28.06 1.82 -27.52
C ALA A 344 27.63 0.34 -27.57
N CYS A 345 26.34 0.15 -27.79
CA CYS A 345 25.63 -0.97 -28.42
C CYS A 345 24.65 -0.30 -29.40
N ILE A 346 23.96 -0.99 -30.30
CA ILE A 346 22.86 -0.29 -31.03
C ILE A 346 21.87 0.22 -29.96
N ILE A 347 21.44 1.49 -29.99
CA ILE A 347 20.85 2.19 -28.82
C ILE A 347 19.36 2.41 -29.04
N LYS A 348 18.53 2.20 -28.02
CA LYS A 348 17.15 2.73 -27.93
C LYS A 348 17.18 3.94 -26.98
N GLN A 349 16.82 5.12 -27.46
CA GLN A 349 16.87 6.38 -26.70
C GLN A 349 15.43 6.91 -26.50
N THR A 350 15.03 7.09 -25.25
CA THR A 350 13.77 7.77 -24.89
C THR A 350 14.04 8.83 -23.84
N ILE A 351 14.57 8.41 -22.68
CA ILE A 351 15.07 9.31 -21.62
C ILE A 351 16.43 8.75 -21.19
N THR A 352 16.50 7.49 -20.74
CA THR A 352 17.79 6.80 -20.53
C THR A 352 18.21 6.15 -21.81
N LEU A 353 19.49 6.21 -22.13
CA LEU A 353 19.94 5.41 -23.23
C LEU A 353 20.14 3.94 -22.73
N LYS A 354 19.83 2.92 -23.56
CA LYS A 354 19.95 1.48 -23.18
C LYS A 354 20.60 0.62 -24.29
N PRO A 355 21.43 -0.40 -23.97
CA PRO A 355 22.05 -1.25 -24.98
C PRO A 355 21.03 -2.24 -25.59
N GLN A 356 20.82 -2.20 -26.90
CA GLN A 356 19.93 -3.11 -27.62
C GLN A 356 20.53 -4.52 -27.69
N GLY A 357 19.76 -5.52 -27.24
CA GLY A 357 20.13 -6.93 -27.37
C GLY A 357 21.23 -7.42 -26.42
N PHE A 358 21.61 -6.63 -25.40
CA PHE A 358 22.56 -7.08 -24.38
C PHE A 358 21.88 -8.11 -23.47
N LYS A 359 22.39 -9.34 -23.48
CA LYS A 359 21.98 -10.43 -22.59
C LYS A 359 23.19 -10.96 -21.85
N PHE A 360 23.03 -11.41 -20.61
CA PHE A 360 24.09 -12.11 -19.86
C PHE A 360 23.56 -13.37 -19.19
N ARG A 361 24.46 -14.24 -18.71
CA ARG A 361 24.09 -15.42 -17.92
C ARG A 361 24.62 -15.26 -16.51
N ALA A 362 23.78 -15.45 -15.52
CA ALA A 362 24.18 -15.43 -14.12
C ALA A 362 24.70 -16.81 -13.71
N ILE A 363 25.95 -16.90 -13.28
CA ILE A 363 26.56 -18.16 -12.82
C ILE A 363 26.79 -18.07 -11.31
N PRO A 364 26.15 -18.92 -10.50
CA PRO A 364 26.37 -18.95 -9.06
C PRO A 364 27.84 -19.23 -8.70
N ARG A 365 28.35 -18.56 -7.66
CA ARG A 365 29.72 -18.78 -7.16
C ARG A 365 29.79 -20.14 -6.45
N LYS A 366 30.86 -20.91 -6.70
CA LYS A 366 31.05 -22.24 -6.09
C LYS A 366 31.29 -22.10 -4.58
N GLY A 367 30.51 -22.82 -3.76
CA GLY A 367 30.70 -22.90 -2.31
C GLY A 367 30.07 -21.76 -1.49
N THR A 368 29.28 -20.89 -2.13
CA THR A 368 28.54 -19.80 -1.49
C THR A 368 27.08 -20.24 -1.26
N PRO A 369 26.45 -19.95 -0.11
CA PRO A 369 25.05 -20.29 0.15
C PRO A 369 24.11 -19.62 -0.86
N SER A 370 23.00 -20.28 -1.18
CA SER A 370 21.97 -19.77 -2.09
C SER A 370 21.33 -18.51 -1.49
N PHE A 371 20.92 -17.54 -2.32
CA PHE A 371 20.13 -16.41 -1.78
C PHE A 371 18.80 -16.90 -1.18
N SER A 372 18.34 -18.08 -1.57
CA SER A 372 17.19 -18.79 -0.99
C SER A 372 17.34 -19.04 0.51
N ASP A 373 18.57 -19.33 0.93
CA ASP A 373 18.93 -19.64 2.32
C ASP A 373 19.01 -18.35 3.17
N ILE A 374 19.15 -17.19 2.53
CA ILE A 374 19.32 -15.88 3.15
C ILE A 374 17.96 -15.18 3.39
N THR A 375 16.97 -15.42 2.54
CA THR A 375 15.63 -14.77 2.57
C THR A 375 14.61 -15.39 3.52
N GLN A 376 14.86 -16.55 4.14
CA GLN A 376 13.98 -17.07 5.21
C GLN A 376 13.98 -16.21 6.48
N SER A 377 14.77 -15.13 6.53
CA SER A 377 15.00 -14.32 7.73
C SER A 377 14.27 -12.96 7.78
N GLN A 378 13.52 -12.51 6.76
CA GLN A 378 13.22 -11.07 6.63
C GLN A 378 11.84 -10.61 6.10
N ILE A 379 10.80 -11.44 6.00
CA ILE A 379 9.49 -10.94 5.52
C ILE A 379 8.65 -10.40 6.70
N SER A 380 8.71 -9.08 6.92
CA SER A 380 7.75 -8.31 7.73
C SER A 380 7.68 -6.87 7.21
N ALA A 381 6.47 -6.42 6.85
CA ALA A 381 6.04 -5.04 6.53
C ALA A 381 6.62 -4.40 5.24
N SER A 382 5.92 -3.56 4.47
CA SER A 382 4.58 -2.94 4.57
C SER A 382 4.17 -2.35 3.19
N VAL A 383 2.93 -1.84 3.05
CA VAL A 383 2.47 -0.82 2.06
C VAL A 383 1.16 -0.11 2.43
N PRO A 384 1.06 1.24 2.34
CA PRO A 384 -0.17 2.05 2.35
C PRO A 384 -0.60 2.62 0.96
N ALA A 385 -1.82 3.19 0.94
CA ALA A 385 -2.74 3.38 -0.19
C ALA A 385 -2.57 4.67 -1.07
N PRO A 386 -3.20 4.72 -2.27
CA PRO A 386 -3.21 5.89 -3.16
C PRO A 386 -4.38 6.90 -2.93
N PRO A 387 -4.27 8.15 -3.46
CA PRO A 387 -5.29 9.20 -3.41
C PRO A 387 -6.24 9.25 -4.64
N THR A 388 -7.25 10.09 -4.48
CA THR A 388 -8.50 10.33 -5.23
C THR A 388 -8.38 10.65 -6.73
N VAL A 389 -9.28 10.07 -7.54
CA VAL A 389 -9.46 10.39 -8.96
C VAL A 389 -10.52 11.49 -9.14
N VAL A 390 -10.12 12.56 -9.84
CA VAL A 390 -11.02 13.54 -10.47
C VAL A 390 -11.41 12.97 -11.82
N ASN A 391 -12.69 12.66 -12.04
CA ASN A 391 -13.16 12.24 -13.35
C ASN A 391 -13.57 13.45 -14.19
N GLY A 392 -12.87 13.65 -15.32
CA GLY A 392 -13.32 14.47 -16.44
C GLY A 392 -13.42 13.62 -17.72
N GLY A 393 -14.40 13.96 -18.57
CA GLY A 393 -14.44 13.63 -20.00
C GLY A 393 -15.68 12.83 -20.44
N VAL A 394 -16.43 13.35 -21.44
CA VAL A 394 -16.55 12.81 -22.82
C VAL A 394 -17.50 13.71 -23.66
N GLU A 395 -16.95 14.43 -24.66
CA GLU A 395 -17.70 15.13 -25.73
C GLU A 395 -17.79 14.25 -27.00
N LYS A 396 -18.66 13.24 -27.01
CA LYS A 396 -19.07 12.51 -28.24
C LYS A 396 -20.55 12.15 -28.16
N GLY A 397 -21.42 13.08 -28.54
CA GLY A 397 -22.86 12.91 -28.63
C GLY A 397 -23.51 14.20 -29.14
N ILE A 398 -24.72 14.13 -29.70
CA ILE A 398 -25.46 15.35 -30.11
C ILE A 398 -25.78 16.16 -28.84
N PRO A 399 -25.49 17.48 -28.78
CA PRO A 399 -25.81 18.29 -27.60
C PRO A 399 -27.30 18.23 -27.27
N LEU A 400 -27.67 17.97 -26.01
CA LEU A 400 -29.06 18.02 -25.52
C LEU A 400 -29.11 18.98 -24.33
N TYR A 401 -29.96 20.00 -24.39
CA TYR A 401 -30.07 20.97 -23.31
C TYR A 401 -31.31 20.67 -22.47
N VAL A 402 -31.14 20.37 -21.18
CA VAL A 402 -32.23 20.10 -20.26
C VAL A 402 -32.35 21.27 -19.28
N LEU A 403 -33.40 22.06 -19.44
CA LEU A 403 -33.63 23.28 -18.66
C LEU A 403 -34.75 23.06 -17.67
N TYR A 404 -34.62 23.57 -16.45
CA TYR A 404 -35.67 23.43 -15.45
C TYR A 404 -36.04 24.71 -14.70
N GLY A 405 -37.30 24.77 -14.30
CA GLY A 405 -37.87 25.74 -13.37
C GLY A 405 -38.52 25.02 -12.19
N SER A 406 -37.96 25.14 -10.98
CA SER A 406 -38.42 24.39 -9.80
C SER A 406 -38.12 25.12 -8.49
N ASN A 407 -39.13 25.21 -7.61
CA ASN A 407 -38.96 25.68 -6.22
C ASN A 407 -38.87 24.51 -5.22
N SER A 408 -39.60 23.41 -5.46
CA SER A 408 -39.69 22.24 -4.58
C SER A 408 -38.83 21.04 -5.01
N GLY A 409 -38.05 21.17 -6.08
CA GLY A 409 -37.10 20.16 -6.55
C GLY A 409 -37.68 19.04 -7.45
N SER A 410 -39.01 18.95 -7.64
CA SER A 410 -39.60 17.89 -8.46
C SER A 410 -39.22 17.98 -9.94
N CYS A 411 -39.30 19.19 -10.53
CA CYS A 411 -38.90 19.41 -11.93
C CYS A 411 -37.38 19.29 -12.12
N GLU A 412 -36.60 19.62 -11.08
CA GLU A 412 -35.16 19.38 -11.07
C GLU A 412 -34.84 17.88 -11.10
N GLY A 413 -35.52 17.07 -10.29
CA GLY A 413 -35.36 15.60 -10.30
C GLY A 413 -35.73 14.96 -11.65
N PHE A 414 -36.79 15.44 -12.30
CA PHE A 414 -37.17 15.02 -13.65
C PHE A 414 -36.13 15.42 -14.70
N ALA A 415 -35.63 16.65 -14.65
CA ALA A 415 -34.56 17.11 -15.55
C ALA A 415 -33.26 16.30 -15.36
N GLN A 416 -32.89 15.97 -14.12
CA GLN A 416 -31.76 15.08 -13.82
C GLN A 416 -31.96 13.67 -14.38
N THR A 417 -33.20 13.16 -14.30
CA THR A 417 -33.55 11.84 -14.88
C THR A 417 -33.34 11.84 -16.39
N ILE A 418 -33.83 12.84 -17.12
CA ILE A 418 -33.65 12.98 -18.57
C ILE A 418 -32.15 13.08 -18.92
N ALA A 419 -31.41 13.93 -18.21
CA ALA A 419 -29.98 14.11 -18.42
C ALA A 419 -29.18 12.81 -18.21
N SER A 420 -29.51 12.03 -17.17
CA SER A 420 -28.81 10.76 -16.86
C SER A 420 -29.01 9.68 -17.94
N LYS A 421 -30.13 9.72 -18.67
CA LYS A 421 -30.44 8.77 -19.74
C LYS A 421 -29.92 9.22 -21.12
N ALA A 422 -29.60 10.51 -21.29
CA ALA A 422 -29.18 11.09 -22.57
C ALA A 422 -27.98 10.39 -23.21
N ALA A 423 -26.95 10.06 -22.43
CA ALA A 423 -25.75 9.38 -22.92
C ALA A 423 -26.06 8.01 -23.55
N GLY A 424 -26.96 7.24 -22.93
CA GLY A 424 -27.43 5.95 -23.46
C GLY A 424 -28.35 6.08 -24.68
N LYS A 425 -28.74 7.30 -25.05
CA LYS A 425 -29.61 7.62 -26.19
C LYS A 425 -28.87 8.38 -27.30
N GLY A 426 -27.54 8.43 -27.25
CA GLY A 426 -26.71 9.09 -28.27
C GLY A 426 -26.55 10.61 -28.12
N PHE A 427 -27.01 11.17 -27.00
CA PHE A 427 -26.94 12.61 -26.70
C PHE A 427 -25.92 12.92 -25.60
N HIS A 428 -25.34 14.11 -25.63
CA HIS A 428 -24.55 14.66 -24.53
C HIS A 428 -25.36 15.77 -23.84
N SER A 429 -25.89 15.49 -22.65
CA SER A 429 -26.78 16.41 -21.95
C SER A 429 -26.05 17.51 -21.18
N ARG A 430 -26.57 18.74 -21.25
CA ARG A 430 -26.23 19.86 -20.37
C ARG A 430 -27.47 20.27 -19.58
N ILE A 431 -27.40 20.23 -18.25
CA ILE A 431 -28.50 20.62 -17.37
C ILE A 431 -28.29 22.04 -16.84
N SER A 432 -29.32 22.88 -16.84
CA SER A 432 -29.25 24.25 -16.31
C SER A 432 -30.62 24.77 -15.89
N THR A 433 -30.68 25.89 -15.16
CA THR A 433 -31.95 26.55 -14.82
C THR A 433 -32.46 27.39 -15.99
N LEU A 434 -33.77 27.64 -16.06
CA LEU A 434 -34.34 28.45 -17.14
C LEU A 434 -33.77 29.88 -17.18
N ASN A 435 -33.59 30.54 -16.03
CA ASN A 435 -33.02 31.88 -15.98
C ASN A 435 -31.59 31.97 -16.56
N SER A 436 -30.81 30.87 -16.54
CA SER A 436 -29.44 30.88 -17.06
C SER A 436 -29.35 31.07 -18.58
N VAL A 437 -30.44 30.82 -19.31
CA VAL A 437 -30.53 30.95 -20.77
C VAL A 437 -31.50 32.05 -21.23
N ALA A 438 -31.97 32.89 -20.31
CA ALA A 438 -32.97 33.94 -20.59
C ALA A 438 -32.59 34.88 -21.75
N SER A 439 -31.27 35.06 -21.99
CA SER A 439 -30.76 35.95 -23.05
C SER A 439 -30.27 35.20 -24.31
N ASN A 440 -30.14 33.87 -24.28
CA ASN A 440 -29.65 33.10 -25.43
C ASN A 440 -30.06 31.62 -25.30
N ILE A 441 -31.08 31.21 -26.04
CA ILE A 441 -31.54 29.82 -26.09
C ILE A 441 -30.62 29.04 -27.06
N PRO A 442 -30.07 27.87 -26.67
CA PRO A 442 -29.20 27.08 -27.54
C PRO A 442 -29.87 26.64 -28.85
N THR A 443 -29.09 26.64 -29.94
CA THR A 443 -29.54 26.34 -31.31
C THR A 443 -28.84 25.14 -31.95
N ASP A 444 -27.82 24.58 -31.30
CA ASP A 444 -26.97 23.48 -31.82
C ASP A 444 -27.47 22.09 -31.39
N GLY A 445 -28.65 22.00 -30.77
CA GLY A 445 -29.28 20.76 -30.33
C GLY A 445 -30.68 20.96 -29.75
N PRO A 446 -31.41 19.88 -29.43
CA PRO A 446 -32.74 19.96 -28.84
C PRO A 446 -32.73 20.55 -27.43
N VAL A 447 -33.74 21.35 -27.12
CA VAL A 447 -33.96 21.99 -25.81
C VAL A 447 -35.19 21.38 -25.12
N VAL A 448 -34.98 20.69 -24.02
CA VAL A 448 -36.03 20.06 -23.21
C VAL A 448 -36.26 20.90 -21.96
N ILE A 449 -37.46 21.42 -21.78
CA ILE A 449 -37.83 22.29 -20.65
C ILE A 449 -38.75 21.54 -19.69
N VAL A 450 -38.39 21.49 -18.41
CA VAL A 450 -39.21 20.94 -17.33
C VAL A 450 -39.51 22.03 -16.32
N THR A 451 -40.71 22.58 -16.32
CA THR A 451 -41.03 23.73 -15.47
C THR A 451 -42.33 23.58 -14.70
N ALA A 452 -42.33 24.09 -13.48
CA ALA A 452 -43.53 24.16 -12.64
C ALA A 452 -44.29 25.48 -12.82
N SER A 453 -45.56 25.47 -12.44
CA SER A 453 -46.41 26.65 -12.29
C SER A 453 -46.86 26.75 -10.83
N PHE A 454 -46.51 27.82 -10.13
CA PHE A 454 -46.87 28.06 -8.73
C PHE A 454 -47.91 29.18 -8.67
N GLU A 455 -49.17 28.83 -8.41
CA GLU A 455 -50.30 29.79 -8.41
C GLU A 455 -50.45 30.57 -9.73
N GLY A 456 -49.88 30.05 -10.82
CA GLY A 456 -49.87 30.68 -12.12
C GLY A 456 -48.62 31.49 -12.44
N GLU A 457 -47.72 31.66 -11.48
CA GLU A 457 -46.44 32.33 -11.65
C GLU A 457 -45.30 31.31 -11.88
N PRO A 458 -44.20 31.71 -12.56
CA PRO A 458 -43.07 30.83 -12.78
C PRO A 458 -42.34 30.53 -11.49
N ALA A 459 -41.57 29.43 -11.49
CA ALA A 459 -40.59 29.18 -10.44
C ALA A 459 -39.56 30.33 -10.35
N ASP A 460 -38.95 30.51 -9.20
CA ASP A 460 -38.02 31.61 -8.93
C ASP A 460 -36.83 31.58 -9.91
N ASN A 461 -36.36 30.37 -10.24
CA ASN A 461 -35.30 30.13 -11.21
C ASN A 461 -35.77 30.09 -12.69
N ALA A 462 -37.00 30.50 -12.97
CA ALA A 462 -37.59 30.63 -14.30
C ALA A 462 -38.23 32.01 -14.60
N GLY A 463 -38.38 32.88 -13.59
CA GLY A 463 -39.04 34.18 -13.73
C GLY A 463 -38.45 35.10 -14.81
N HIS A 464 -37.12 35.33 -14.77
CA HIS A 464 -36.45 36.17 -15.76
C HIS A 464 -36.55 35.61 -17.17
N PHE A 465 -36.51 34.28 -17.31
CA PHE A 465 -36.68 33.62 -18.60
C PHE A 465 -38.08 33.85 -19.18
N VAL A 466 -39.13 33.67 -18.36
CA VAL A 466 -40.52 33.87 -18.79
C VAL A 466 -40.75 35.33 -19.16
N GLU A 467 -40.26 36.28 -18.37
CA GLU A 467 -40.37 37.71 -18.66
C GLU A 467 -39.66 38.10 -19.96
N ALA A 468 -38.41 37.62 -20.17
CA ALA A 468 -37.67 37.86 -21.39
C ALA A 468 -38.38 37.28 -22.62
N LEU A 469 -38.97 36.09 -22.48
CA LEU A 469 -39.70 35.40 -23.56
C LEU A 469 -41.01 36.12 -23.92
N THR A 470 -41.74 36.67 -22.93
CA THR A 470 -43.06 37.32 -23.12
C THR A 470 -42.97 38.79 -23.51
N THR A 471 -42.02 39.52 -22.96
CA THR A 471 -42.05 41.00 -22.92
C THR A 471 -40.99 41.62 -23.83
N SER A 472 -39.85 40.95 -24.03
CA SER A 472 -38.77 41.50 -24.84
C SER A 472 -38.89 41.11 -26.32
N ASP A 473 -38.67 42.10 -27.19
CA ASP A 473 -38.39 41.87 -28.60
C ASP A 473 -36.99 41.28 -28.82
N ASP A 474 -36.11 41.21 -27.81
CA ASP A 474 -34.71 40.78 -27.95
C ASP A 474 -34.52 39.27 -28.17
N VAL A 475 -35.52 38.45 -27.82
CA VAL A 475 -35.54 37.03 -28.19
C VAL A 475 -36.12 36.91 -29.62
N LYS A 476 -35.25 37.07 -30.62
CA LYS A 476 -35.51 36.90 -32.07
C LYS A 476 -34.78 35.66 -32.61
N ASP A 477 -35.15 35.24 -33.82
CA ASP A 477 -34.45 34.21 -34.60
C ASP A 477 -34.41 32.81 -33.94
N LEU A 478 -35.54 32.37 -33.39
CA LEU A 478 -35.68 31.02 -32.83
C LEU A 478 -35.93 29.93 -33.90
N ASP A 479 -35.83 30.26 -35.19
CA ASP A 479 -36.13 29.35 -36.31
C ASP A 479 -35.28 28.06 -36.28
N ASN A 480 -34.09 28.11 -35.66
CA ASN A 480 -33.17 26.97 -35.51
C ASN A 480 -33.29 26.26 -34.14
N VAL A 481 -34.20 26.69 -33.27
CA VAL A 481 -34.43 26.05 -31.97
C VAL A 481 -35.48 24.96 -32.12
N SER A 482 -35.16 23.76 -31.65
CA SER A 482 -36.15 22.68 -31.50
C SER A 482 -36.36 22.37 -30.03
N PHE A 483 -37.62 22.25 -29.60
CA PHE A 483 -37.94 22.19 -28.18
C PHE A 483 -39.06 21.21 -27.80
N ALA A 484 -39.06 20.77 -26.55
CA ALA A 484 -40.15 20.01 -25.92
C ALA A 484 -40.34 20.48 -24.47
N VAL A 485 -41.59 20.58 -24.01
CA VAL A 485 -41.91 21.06 -22.65
C VAL A 485 -42.68 20.00 -21.87
N PHE A 486 -42.29 19.79 -20.61
CA PHE A 486 -43.08 19.10 -19.61
C PHE A 486 -43.41 20.04 -18.45
N GLY A 487 -44.71 20.14 -18.15
CA GLY A 487 -45.26 21.02 -17.13
C GLY A 487 -45.67 20.29 -15.87
N ALA A 488 -45.25 20.80 -14.70
CA ALA A 488 -45.80 20.39 -13.41
C ALA A 488 -46.79 21.44 -12.90
N GLY A 489 -48.08 21.12 -12.93
CA GLY A 489 -49.16 21.92 -12.34
C GLY A 489 -49.87 21.11 -11.27
N ASN A 490 -50.82 21.72 -10.55
CA ASN A 490 -51.70 21.00 -9.63
C ASN A 490 -53.14 21.49 -9.82
N HIS A 491 -54.07 20.56 -10.03
CA HIS A 491 -55.48 20.85 -10.31
C HIS A 491 -56.23 21.56 -9.16
N GLU A 492 -55.68 21.55 -7.94
CA GLU A 492 -56.19 22.37 -6.83
C GLU A 492 -56.17 23.87 -7.16
N TRP A 493 -55.27 24.32 -8.04
CA TRP A 493 -55.25 25.68 -8.61
C TRP A 493 -55.89 25.71 -10.00
N ALA A 494 -57.16 25.32 -10.10
CA ALA A 494 -57.88 25.10 -11.37
C ALA A 494 -57.82 26.27 -12.37
N GLN A 495 -57.79 27.53 -11.91
CA GLN A 495 -57.73 28.71 -12.79
C GLN A 495 -56.33 28.95 -13.39
N THR A 496 -55.28 28.42 -12.76
CA THR A 496 -53.88 28.65 -13.15
C THR A 496 -53.13 27.34 -13.43
N TYR A 497 -53.86 26.23 -13.55
CA TYR A 497 -53.33 24.91 -13.86
C TYR A 497 -52.51 24.96 -15.17
N GLN A 498 -51.23 24.60 -15.06
CA GLN A 498 -50.26 24.56 -16.17
C GLN A 498 -50.04 25.91 -16.88
N ARG A 499 -50.40 27.06 -16.28
CA ARG A 499 -50.30 28.38 -16.92
C ARG A 499 -48.90 28.65 -17.49
N ILE A 500 -47.85 28.46 -16.70
CA ILE A 500 -46.47 28.76 -17.11
C ILE A 500 -45.93 27.79 -18.16
N PRO A 501 -46.03 26.45 -17.99
CA PRO A 501 -45.65 25.51 -19.04
C PRO A 501 -46.36 25.77 -20.38
N ARG A 502 -47.68 26.04 -20.35
CA ARG A 502 -48.46 26.39 -21.55
C ARG A 502 -48.01 27.69 -22.19
N LEU A 503 -47.70 28.70 -21.36
CA LEU A 503 -47.21 30.00 -21.83
C LEU A 503 -45.86 29.87 -22.54
N VAL A 504 -44.91 29.14 -21.94
CA VAL A 504 -43.59 28.91 -22.52
C VAL A 504 -43.70 28.13 -23.83
N ASP A 505 -44.46 27.03 -23.86
CA ASP A 505 -44.66 26.21 -25.05
C ASP A 505 -45.29 27.00 -26.22
N ALA A 506 -46.33 27.79 -25.94
CA ALA A 506 -47.03 28.56 -26.97
C ALA A 506 -46.19 29.72 -27.53
N ILE A 507 -45.43 30.42 -26.68
CA ILE A 507 -44.63 31.57 -27.14
C ILE A 507 -43.41 31.13 -27.94
N LEU A 508 -42.75 30.03 -27.55
CA LEU A 508 -41.63 29.47 -28.31
C LEU A 508 -42.06 29.12 -29.74
N GLU A 509 -43.20 28.45 -29.91
CA GLU A 509 -43.75 28.13 -31.23
C GLU A 509 -44.13 29.41 -32.01
N LYS A 510 -44.80 30.37 -31.36
CA LYS A 510 -45.19 31.64 -32.01
C LYS A 510 -43.98 32.45 -32.50
N LYS A 511 -42.84 32.35 -31.81
CA LYS A 511 -41.58 33.05 -32.14
C LYS A 511 -40.67 32.28 -33.11
N GLY A 512 -41.13 31.15 -33.68
CA GLY A 512 -40.44 30.43 -34.77
C GLY A 512 -39.76 29.11 -34.37
N ALA A 513 -39.71 28.77 -33.08
CA ALA A 513 -39.11 27.51 -32.65
C ALA A 513 -39.94 26.29 -33.07
N LYS A 514 -39.27 25.20 -33.47
CA LYS A 514 -39.91 23.95 -33.87
C LYS A 514 -40.27 23.11 -32.64
N ARG A 515 -41.57 22.94 -32.37
CA ARG A 515 -42.05 22.00 -31.34
C ARG A 515 -41.76 20.55 -31.77
N LEU A 516 -41.01 19.81 -30.96
CA LEU A 516 -40.65 18.39 -31.20
C LEU A 516 -41.75 17.45 -30.71
N LEU A 517 -42.27 17.69 -29.51
CA LEU A 517 -43.27 16.85 -28.85
C LEU A 517 -44.36 17.74 -28.26
N LYS A 518 -45.60 17.22 -28.23
CA LYS A 518 -46.72 17.90 -27.55
C LYS A 518 -46.35 18.17 -26.07
N LEU A 519 -46.76 19.32 -25.54
CA LEU A 519 -46.63 19.66 -24.13
C LEU A 519 -47.15 18.50 -23.25
N GLY A 520 -46.30 18.00 -22.37
CA GLY A 520 -46.67 17.05 -21.32
C GLY A 520 -47.17 17.79 -20.09
N GLU A 521 -48.23 17.29 -19.46
CA GLU A 521 -48.85 17.92 -18.29
C GLU A 521 -48.96 16.91 -17.15
N GLY A 522 -48.14 17.08 -16.11
CA GLY A 522 -48.24 16.32 -14.87
C GLY A 522 -49.04 17.07 -13.80
N ASP A 523 -49.92 16.35 -13.10
CA ASP A 523 -50.65 16.86 -11.94
C ASP A 523 -49.95 16.46 -10.62
N ALA A 524 -49.25 17.40 -9.99
CA ALA A 524 -48.50 17.19 -8.76
C ALA A 524 -49.38 16.89 -7.54
N GLY A 525 -50.69 17.19 -7.59
CA GLY A 525 -51.66 16.81 -6.56
C GLY A 525 -52.24 15.40 -6.75
N GLY A 526 -52.04 14.79 -7.93
CA GLY A 526 -52.62 13.50 -8.31
C GLY A 526 -51.67 12.31 -8.17
N SER A 527 -52.24 11.09 -8.06
CA SER A 527 -51.47 9.84 -7.93
C SER A 527 -50.71 9.44 -9.21
N SER A 528 -51.07 10.02 -10.37
CA SER A 528 -50.49 9.72 -11.68
C SER A 528 -49.38 10.70 -12.11
N PHE A 529 -48.87 11.55 -11.20
CA PHE A 529 -47.86 12.56 -11.51
C PHE A 529 -46.60 11.98 -12.18
N LEU A 530 -46.05 10.92 -11.58
CA LEU A 530 -44.87 10.22 -12.09
C LEU A 530 -45.15 9.43 -13.36
N GLU A 531 -46.34 8.83 -13.48
CA GLU A 531 -46.75 8.05 -14.64
C GLU A 531 -46.87 8.95 -15.89
N SER A 532 -47.46 10.14 -15.73
CA SER A 532 -47.59 11.14 -16.79
C SER A 532 -46.22 11.62 -17.29
N PHE A 533 -45.24 11.77 -16.38
CA PHE A 533 -43.86 12.09 -16.74
C PHE A 533 -43.20 10.94 -17.50
N ASN A 534 -43.32 9.70 -17.00
CA ASN A 534 -42.70 8.53 -17.63
C ASN A 534 -43.24 8.30 -19.06
N GLU A 535 -44.56 8.40 -19.26
CA GLU A 535 -45.18 8.25 -20.59
C GLU A 535 -44.71 9.35 -21.55
N TRP A 536 -44.63 10.60 -21.08
CA TRP A 536 -44.12 11.70 -21.88
C TRP A 536 -42.63 11.54 -22.22
N GLU A 537 -41.81 11.10 -21.26
CA GLU A 537 -40.37 10.85 -21.43
C GLU A 537 -40.11 9.74 -22.47
N GLU A 538 -40.88 8.66 -22.47
CA GLU A 538 -40.77 7.60 -23.48
C GLU A 538 -41.04 8.12 -24.90
N ASN A 539 -42.08 8.95 -25.05
CA ASN A 539 -42.42 9.60 -26.31
C ASN A 539 -41.36 10.62 -26.75
N LEU A 540 -40.73 11.33 -25.80
CA LEU A 540 -39.62 12.24 -26.06
C LEU A 540 -38.44 11.50 -26.69
N TRP A 541 -38.03 10.37 -26.10
CA TRP A 541 -36.90 9.60 -26.64
C TRP A 541 -37.20 9.00 -28.02
N SER A 542 -38.43 8.52 -28.25
CA SER A 542 -38.87 8.02 -29.56
C SER A 542 -38.82 9.10 -30.64
N THR A 543 -39.21 10.32 -30.28
CA THR A 543 -39.22 11.48 -31.19
C THR A 543 -37.80 11.96 -31.50
N LEU A 544 -36.96 12.12 -30.47
CA LEU A 544 -35.57 12.53 -30.63
C LEU A 544 -34.75 11.53 -31.47
N ALA A 545 -34.97 10.23 -31.29
CA ALA A 545 -34.29 9.21 -32.09
C ALA A 545 -34.64 9.31 -33.59
N LYS A 546 -35.91 9.60 -33.91
CA LYS A 546 -36.37 9.78 -35.31
C LYS A 546 -35.85 11.08 -35.92
N GLU A 547 -35.96 12.20 -35.20
CA GLU A 547 -35.60 13.52 -35.71
C GLU A 547 -34.09 13.65 -35.95
N TYR A 548 -33.27 13.03 -35.09
CA TYR A 548 -31.80 13.10 -35.14
C TYR A 548 -31.14 11.85 -35.74
N ASN A 549 -31.91 10.94 -36.35
CA ASN A 549 -31.45 9.71 -37.00
C ASN A 549 -30.51 8.85 -36.12
N ILE A 550 -30.88 8.62 -34.86
CA ILE A 550 -30.11 7.81 -33.92
C ILE A 550 -30.63 6.37 -33.94
N GLU A 551 -29.79 5.42 -34.36
CA GLU A 551 -30.10 3.99 -34.24
C GLU A 551 -30.14 3.59 -32.76
N ALA A 552 -31.32 3.17 -32.28
CA ALA A 552 -31.55 2.88 -30.87
C ALA A 552 -30.75 1.64 -30.41
N GLN A 553 -29.66 1.84 -29.66
CA GLN A 553 -29.12 0.81 -28.79
C GLN A 553 -29.86 0.85 -27.44
N GLY A 554 -30.62 -0.20 -27.16
CA GLY A 554 -31.34 -0.35 -25.88
C GLY A 554 -30.37 -0.54 -24.72
N GLY A 555 -30.15 0.52 -23.93
CA GLY A 555 -29.45 0.45 -22.65
C GLY A 555 -30.28 1.10 -21.54
N SER A 556 -30.76 0.30 -20.59
CA SER A 556 -31.34 0.79 -19.34
C SER A 556 -30.24 1.32 -18.42
N ASN A 557 -30.13 2.64 -18.27
CA ASN A 557 -29.18 3.28 -17.37
C ASN A 557 -29.76 3.32 -15.93
N VAL A 558 -29.67 2.20 -15.21
CA VAL A 558 -29.74 2.23 -13.74
C VAL A 558 -28.38 2.73 -13.25
N PRO A 559 -28.30 3.71 -12.32
CA PRO A 559 -27.02 4.11 -11.75
C PRO A 559 -26.34 2.89 -11.13
N LYS A 560 -25.30 2.42 -11.80
CA LYS A 560 -24.56 1.23 -11.40
C LYS A 560 -23.59 1.67 -10.32
N LEU A 561 -23.99 1.50 -9.05
CA LEU A 561 -23.08 1.67 -7.92
C LEU A 561 -22.11 0.48 -7.93
N GLU A 562 -20.95 0.67 -8.53
CA GLU A 562 -19.85 -0.29 -8.44
C GLU A 562 -19.13 -0.06 -7.10
N ILE A 563 -19.36 -1.00 -6.17
CA ILE A 563 -18.64 -1.03 -4.89
C ILE A 563 -17.35 -1.83 -5.11
N GLU A 564 -16.22 -1.13 -5.20
CA GLU A 564 -14.92 -1.77 -5.18
C GLU A 564 -14.45 -1.95 -3.74
N PHE A 565 -14.29 -3.20 -3.31
CA PHE A 565 -13.66 -3.51 -2.04
C PHE A 565 -12.14 -3.39 -2.20
N VAL A 566 -11.55 -2.31 -1.69
CA VAL A 566 -10.10 -2.11 -1.68
C VAL A 566 -9.46 -3.19 -0.79
N GLY A 567 -8.72 -4.12 -1.41
CA GLY A 567 -8.02 -5.19 -0.72
C GLY A 567 -6.72 -4.72 -0.08
N GLY A 568 -6.62 -4.79 1.25
CA GLY A 568 -5.42 -4.43 2.00
C GLY A 568 -5.64 -4.57 3.52
N PRO A 569 -4.60 -4.35 4.35
CA PRO A 569 -4.81 -4.17 5.78
C PRO A 569 -5.76 -2.99 6.00
N THR A 570 -6.71 -3.13 6.92
CA THR A 570 -7.61 -2.02 7.25
C THR A 570 -6.80 -0.83 7.78
N ASN A 571 -7.26 0.39 7.54
CA ASN A 571 -6.61 1.61 8.07
C ASN A 571 -6.39 1.49 9.59
N ARG A 572 -7.38 0.89 10.29
CA ARG A 572 -7.28 0.51 11.70
C ARG A 572 -6.08 -0.39 11.99
N ALA A 573 -5.91 -1.48 11.24
CA ALA A 573 -4.79 -2.40 11.44
C ALA A 573 -3.43 -1.72 11.18
N ALA A 574 -3.33 -0.85 10.17
CA ALA A 574 -2.11 -0.10 9.90
C ALA A 574 -1.74 0.84 11.07
N ILE A 575 -2.70 1.60 11.59
CA ILE A 575 -2.51 2.51 12.74
C ILE A 575 -2.15 1.73 14.01
N LEU A 576 -2.76 0.55 14.21
CA LEU A 576 -2.42 -0.37 15.29
C LEU A 576 -1.09 -1.14 15.06
N ARG A 577 -0.30 -0.75 14.05
CA ARG A 577 0.99 -1.37 13.69
C ARG A 577 0.89 -2.88 13.44
N GLN A 578 -0.20 -3.30 12.80
CA GLN A 578 -0.44 -4.68 12.34
C GLN A 578 -0.67 -4.73 10.80
N PRO A 579 0.25 -4.19 9.97
CA PRO A 579 0.04 -4.08 8.52
C PRO A 579 -0.05 -5.44 7.81
N ASP A 580 0.47 -6.51 8.41
CA ASP A 580 0.44 -7.86 7.82
C ASP A 580 -0.88 -8.59 8.07
N SER A 581 -1.77 -8.03 8.89
CA SER A 581 -3.07 -8.63 9.15
C SER A 581 -4.00 -8.49 7.95
N ARG A 582 -4.84 -9.50 7.74
CA ARG A 582 -5.79 -9.57 6.62
C ARG A 582 -7.16 -10.03 7.12
N LEU A 583 -8.20 -9.79 6.32
CA LEU A 583 -9.57 -10.19 6.65
C LEU A 583 -9.80 -11.65 6.25
N GLY A 584 -9.91 -12.55 7.23
CA GLY A 584 -10.44 -13.90 7.03
C GLY A 584 -11.95 -13.94 7.27
N LEU A 585 -12.60 -14.99 6.78
CA LEU A 585 -14.06 -15.15 6.80
C LEU A 585 -14.48 -16.19 7.85
N VAL A 586 -15.43 -15.86 8.71
CA VAL A 586 -16.00 -16.83 9.66
C VAL A 586 -16.90 -17.80 8.90
N ILE A 587 -16.59 -19.09 8.96
CA ILE A 587 -17.41 -20.13 8.32
C ILE A 587 -18.37 -20.77 9.31
N GLN A 588 -17.93 -20.95 10.56
CA GLN A 588 -18.75 -21.54 11.61
C GLN A 588 -18.28 -21.06 12.99
N ASN A 589 -19.21 -20.93 13.92
CA ASN A 589 -18.93 -20.70 15.33
C ASN A 589 -19.90 -21.54 16.17
N LYS A 590 -19.37 -22.48 16.97
CA LYS A 590 -20.15 -23.50 17.69
C LYS A 590 -19.76 -23.54 19.16
N ILE A 591 -20.76 -23.52 20.04
CA ILE A 591 -20.59 -23.80 21.47
C ILE A 591 -20.33 -25.29 21.68
N MET A 592 -19.31 -25.62 22.46
CA MET A 592 -18.82 -26.99 22.69
C MET A 592 -19.11 -27.51 24.10
N THR A 593 -19.74 -26.71 24.96
CA THR A 593 -20.04 -27.06 26.35
C THR A 593 -21.54 -27.06 26.61
N ALA A 594 -21.97 -27.82 27.61
CA ALA A 594 -23.35 -27.81 28.09
C ALA A 594 -23.74 -26.44 28.67
N PRO A 595 -25.05 -26.14 28.77
CA PRO A 595 -25.55 -24.98 29.51
C PRO A 595 -24.97 -24.91 30.93
N GLU A 596 -24.86 -23.70 31.48
CA GLU A 596 -24.36 -23.43 32.86
C GLU A 596 -22.90 -23.82 33.13
N THR A 597 -22.21 -24.39 32.14
CA THR A 597 -20.78 -24.68 32.17
C THR A 597 -20.01 -23.52 31.52
N PRO A 598 -18.79 -23.17 31.97
CA PRO A 598 -18.01 -22.12 31.32
C PRO A 598 -17.86 -22.38 29.83
N VAL A 599 -18.35 -21.42 29.07
CA VAL A 599 -18.56 -21.58 27.62
C VAL A 599 -17.22 -21.73 26.92
N LYS A 600 -17.12 -22.76 26.08
CA LYS A 600 -15.99 -22.92 25.15
C LYS A 600 -16.53 -23.03 23.73
N HIS A 601 -15.86 -22.39 22.78
CA HIS A 601 -16.24 -22.38 21.39
C HIS A 601 -15.25 -23.14 20.53
N HIS A 602 -15.77 -23.74 19.47
CA HIS A 602 -15.04 -24.08 18.26
C HIS A 602 -15.44 -23.09 17.18
N ILE A 603 -14.47 -22.36 16.63
CA ILE A 603 -14.71 -21.42 15.53
C ILE A 603 -13.83 -21.82 14.36
N GLU A 604 -14.36 -21.64 13.16
CA GLU A 604 -13.69 -21.94 11.92
C GLU A 604 -13.66 -20.70 11.03
N PHE A 605 -12.48 -20.44 10.46
CA PHE A 605 -12.25 -19.36 9.51
C PHE A 605 -11.74 -19.91 8.19
N GLU A 606 -12.13 -19.27 7.10
CA GLU A 606 -11.41 -19.31 5.84
C GLU A 606 -10.33 -18.22 5.86
N LEU A 607 -9.10 -18.66 5.62
CA LEU A 607 -7.92 -17.80 5.58
C LEU A 607 -7.90 -16.97 4.30
N PRO A 608 -7.44 -15.71 4.37
CA PRO A 608 -7.25 -14.89 3.19
C PRO A 608 -6.15 -15.47 2.27
N SER A 609 -6.28 -15.23 0.96
CA SER A 609 -5.32 -15.75 -0.03
C SER A 609 -3.86 -15.40 0.32
N GLY A 610 -2.98 -16.39 0.23
CA GLY A 610 -1.56 -16.29 0.55
C GLY A 610 -1.21 -16.45 2.05
N MET A 611 -2.20 -16.61 2.94
CA MET A 611 -1.96 -16.90 4.36
C MET A 611 -1.93 -18.41 4.60
N ASN A 612 -0.76 -18.92 4.98
CA ASN A 612 -0.54 -20.34 5.29
C ASN A 612 -0.22 -20.50 6.77
N TYR A 613 -0.44 -21.70 7.32
CA TYR A 613 -0.10 -22.03 8.70
C TYR A 613 0.43 -23.47 8.80
N GLN A 614 1.15 -23.76 9.88
CA GLN A 614 1.54 -25.12 10.27
C GLN A 614 0.75 -25.58 11.49
N THR A 615 0.56 -26.89 11.62
CA THR A 615 -0.06 -27.48 12.80
C THR A 615 0.74 -27.14 14.05
N GLY A 616 0.15 -26.37 14.97
CA GLY A 616 0.82 -25.86 16.17
C GLY A 616 1.09 -24.36 16.16
N ASP A 617 0.86 -23.68 15.03
CA ASP A 617 0.94 -22.22 14.95
C ASP A 617 -0.21 -21.53 15.71
N TYR A 618 -0.11 -20.21 15.81
CA TYR A 618 -1.12 -19.35 16.42
C TYR A 618 -1.89 -18.56 15.37
N LEU A 619 -3.20 -18.40 15.59
CA LEU A 619 -3.98 -17.38 14.90
C LEU A 619 -4.13 -16.17 15.80
N ALA A 620 -3.74 -15.04 15.27
CA ALA A 620 -3.62 -13.77 15.95
C ALA A 620 -4.74 -12.83 15.46
N ILE A 621 -5.69 -12.49 16.34
CA ILE A 621 -6.92 -11.75 16.02
C ILE A 621 -6.87 -10.34 16.60
N ILE A 622 -7.28 -9.33 15.83
CA ILE A 622 -7.48 -7.96 16.32
C ILE A 622 -8.97 -7.78 16.66
N PRO A 623 -9.37 -7.85 17.95
CA PRO A 623 -10.77 -7.82 18.31
C PRO A 623 -11.37 -6.41 18.20
N LEU A 624 -12.67 -6.35 18.47
CA LEU A 624 -13.43 -5.12 18.68
C LEU A 624 -14.02 -5.15 20.09
N ASN A 625 -14.22 -3.98 20.70
CA ASN A 625 -14.98 -3.90 21.94
C ASN A 625 -16.43 -4.34 21.72
N PRO A 626 -17.06 -4.98 22.72
CA PRO A 626 -18.50 -5.20 22.72
C PRO A 626 -19.28 -3.89 22.48
N PRO A 627 -20.32 -3.90 21.63
CA PRO A 627 -21.15 -2.71 21.39
C PRO A 627 -21.74 -2.09 22.66
N GLU A 628 -21.95 -2.91 23.70
CA GLU A 628 -22.43 -2.46 25.00
C GLU A 628 -21.46 -1.48 25.68
N TYR A 629 -20.14 -1.71 25.61
CA TYR A 629 -19.16 -0.79 26.19
C TYR A 629 -19.18 0.56 25.50
N ILE A 630 -19.35 0.58 24.18
CA ILE A 630 -19.41 1.83 23.41
C ILE A 630 -20.61 2.65 23.88
N ARG A 631 -21.81 2.04 23.93
CA ARG A 631 -23.02 2.72 24.40
C ARG A 631 -22.86 3.29 25.81
N ARG A 632 -22.25 2.53 26.73
CA ARG A 632 -22.01 2.96 28.11
C ARG A 632 -21.06 4.14 28.21
N VAL A 633 -19.96 4.13 27.45
CA VAL A 633 -19.04 5.28 27.38
C VAL A 633 -19.76 6.51 26.82
N LEU A 634 -20.45 6.38 25.68
CA LEU A 634 -21.18 7.49 25.06
C LEU A 634 -22.20 8.11 26.04
N ALA A 635 -22.95 7.27 26.76
CA ALA A 635 -23.88 7.72 27.80
C ALA A 635 -23.18 8.42 28.97
N ARG A 636 -22.05 7.88 29.46
CA ARG A 636 -21.31 8.46 30.61
C ARG A 636 -20.72 9.84 30.31
N PHE A 637 -20.25 10.05 29.08
CA PHE A 637 -19.63 11.30 28.64
C PHE A 637 -20.59 12.22 27.85
N LYS A 638 -21.85 11.80 27.65
CA LYS A 638 -22.90 12.56 26.95
C LYS A 638 -22.51 12.97 25.52
N VAL A 639 -21.93 12.02 24.78
CA VAL A 639 -21.46 12.22 23.39
C VAL A 639 -22.34 11.42 22.42
N SER A 640 -22.66 11.99 21.26
CA SER A 640 -23.40 11.28 20.21
C SER A 640 -22.54 10.21 19.53
N SER A 641 -23.14 9.08 19.11
CA SER A 641 -22.44 8.03 18.37
C SER A 641 -21.95 8.48 16.99
N GLU A 642 -22.56 9.52 16.42
CA GLU A 642 -22.23 10.08 15.11
C GLU A 642 -21.17 11.20 15.20
N GLN A 643 -20.82 11.61 16.42
CA GLN A 643 -19.93 12.74 16.62
C GLN A 643 -18.50 12.41 16.16
N GLU A 644 -17.91 13.31 15.38
CA GLU A 644 -16.50 13.24 15.02
C GLU A 644 -15.62 13.95 16.06
N VAL A 645 -14.41 13.44 16.24
CA VAL A 645 -13.40 14.00 17.13
C VAL A 645 -12.08 14.16 16.38
N LEU A 646 -11.34 15.23 16.70
CA LEU A 646 -9.97 15.44 16.24
C LEU A 646 -9.02 15.13 17.39
N LEU A 647 -8.23 14.06 17.26
CA LEU A 647 -7.24 13.69 18.28
C LEU A 647 -5.89 14.33 17.99
N SER A 648 -5.33 14.97 19.01
CA SER A 648 -3.98 15.56 18.99
C SER A 648 -3.17 14.96 20.13
N ALA A 649 -1.93 14.56 19.86
CA ALA A 649 -1.02 14.00 20.85
C ALA A 649 0.33 14.72 20.79
N SER A 650 0.92 15.00 21.96
CA SER A 650 2.24 15.62 22.09
C SER A 650 3.40 14.64 21.87
N GLY A 651 3.13 13.34 21.80
CA GLY A 651 4.11 12.29 21.58
C GLY A 651 3.56 11.11 20.76
N PRO A 652 4.39 10.08 20.49
CA PRO A 652 3.98 8.93 19.68
C PRO A 652 2.79 8.18 20.29
N THR A 653 1.74 7.96 19.50
CA THR A 653 0.54 7.23 19.91
C THR A 653 0.08 6.26 18.82
N MET A 654 -0.74 5.27 19.19
CA MET A 654 -1.41 4.35 18.25
C MET A 654 -2.90 4.68 18.09
N LEU A 655 -3.26 5.92 18.40
CA LEU A 655 -4.57 6.51 18.13
C LEU A 655 -4.53 7.31 16.81
N PRO A 656 -5.65 7.41 16.09
CA PRO A 656 -5.70 8.15 14.83
C PRO A 656 -5.66 9.67 15.10
N THR A 657 -4.48 10.29 15.00
CA THR A 657 -4.30 11.74 15.21
C THR A 657 -4.29 12.52 13.90
N GLY A 658 -4.56 13.83 13.97
CA GLY A 658 -4.39 14.77 12.86
C GLY A 658 -5.48 14.74 11.78
N LYS A 659 -6.55 13.96 11.97
CA LYS A 659 -7.74 13.95 11.10
C LYS A 659 -9.03 13.74 11.92
N PRO A 660 -10.19 14.24 11.47
CA PRO A 660 -11.48 13.89 12.06
C PRO A 660 -11.74 12.39 11.98
N VAL A 661 -12.20 11.79 13.07
CA VAL A 661 -12.58 10.38 13.18
C VAL A 661 -13.84 10.26 14.03
N GLY A 662 -14.77 9.39 13.65
CA GLY A 662 -15.95 9.10 14.47
C GLY A 662 -15.59 8.54 15.85
N ILE A 663 -16.17 9.10 16.91
CA ILE A 663 -15.87 8.65 18.29
C ILE A 663 -16.19 7.16 18.50
N SER A 664 -17.25 6.68 17.85
CA SER A 664 -17.64 5.27 17.89
C SER A 664 -16.56 4.37 17.29
N GLU A 665 -15.84 4.82 16.25
CA GLU A 665 -14.73 4.06 15.65
C GLU A 665 -13.55 3.94 16.62
N VAL A 666 -13.19 5.05 17.27
CA VAL A 666 -12.14 5.10 18.30
C VAL A 666 -12.45 4.12 19.44
N LEU A 667 -13.66 4.20 19.99
CA LEU A 667 -14.10 3.36 21.11
C LEU A 667 -14.30 1.90 20.72
N LEU A 668 -14.71 1.62 19.49
CA LEU A 668 -14.90 0.25 19.00
C LEU A 668 -13.57 -0.47 18.81
N GLY A 669 -12.60 0.22 18.20
CA GLY A 669 -11.49 -0.44 17.53
C GLY A 669 -10.08 -0.09 18.00
N PHE A 670 -9.86 1.02 18.71
CA PHE A 670 -8.52 1.55 18.99
C PHE A 670 -8.09 1.46 20.46
N VAL A 671 -9.02 1.36 21.41
CA VAL A 671 -8.73 1.29 22.86
C VAL A 671 -9.42 0.09 23.51
N GLU A 672 -8.92 -0.43 24.63
CA GLU A 672 -9.56 -1.55 25.35
C GLU A 672 -10.35 -1.03 26.56
N ILE A 673 -11.67 -0.88 26.40
CA ILE A 673 -12.54 -0.37 27.48
C ILE A 673 -12.69 -1.41 28.60
N GLY A 674 -12.72 -2.68 28.23
CA GLY A 674 -12.89 -3.81 29.13
C GLY A 674 -11.64 -4.17 29.92
N GLN A 675 -10.62 -3.32 30.04
CA GLN A 675 -9.45 -3.65 30.86
C GLN A 675 -9.77 -3.47 32.35
N VAL A 676 -9.31 -4.42 33.18
CA VAL A 676 -9.32 -4.25 34.63
C VAL A 676 -8.49 -3.04 35.02
N VAL A 677 -9.01 -2.25 35.97
CA VAL A 677 -8.37 -1.04 36.46
C VAL A 677 -6.94 -1.32 36.96
N THR A 678 -5.99 -0.43 36.66
CA THR A 678 -4.62 -0.48 37.17
C THR A 678 -4.41 0.50 38.33
N LYS A 679 -3.33 0.35 39.11
CA LYS A 679 -2.93 1.35 40.12
C LYS A 679 -2.89 2.78 39.55
N ARG A 680 -2.33 2.94 38.34
CA ARG A 680 -2.29 4.23 37.64
C ARG A 680 -3.69 4.77 37.35
N ASN A 681 -4.60 3.93 36.88
CA ASN A 681 -5.97 4.38 36.62
C ASN A 681 -6.68 4.83 37.91
N ILE A 682 -6.48 4.12 39.03
CA ILE A 682 -7.04 4.53 40.33
C ILE A 682 -6.47 5.88 40.76
N SER A 683 -5.15 6.08 40.65
CA SER A 683 -4.51 7.38 40.92
C SER A 683 -5.06 8.49 40.03
N THR A 684 -5.26 8.24 38.74
CA THR A 684 -5.88 9.22 37.83
C THR A 684 -7.32 9.52 38.23
N LEU A 685 -8.13 8.54 38.65
CA LEU A 685 -9.48 8.80 39.15
C LEU A 685 -9.48 9.66 40.43
N LEU A 686 -8.52 9.45 41.33
CA LEU A 686 -8.35 10.25 42.55
C LEU A 686 -8.06 11.73 42.27
N GLU A 687 -7.44 12.08 41.14
CA GLU A 687 -7.20 13.48 40.76
C GLU A 687 -8.49 14.25 40.46
N TYR A 688 -9.55 13.54 40.04
CA TYR A 688 -10.85 14.13 39.66
C TYR A 688 -11.96 13.87 40.69
N ALA A 689 -11.70 13.09 41.74
CA ALA A 689 -12.67 12.79 42.79
C ALA A 689 -12.84 13.98 43.75
N THR A 690 -14.09 14.45 43.88
CA THR A 690 -14.44 15.64 44.68
C THR A 690 -15.04 15.26 46.04
N GLU A 691 -15.75 14.14 46.13
CA GLU A 691 -16.38 13.68 47.36
C GLU A 691 -15.37 12.96 48.29
N PRO A 692 -15.30 13.33 49.59
CA PRO A 692 -14.39 12.67 50.54
C PRO A 692 -14.59 11.15 50.64
N ALA A 693 -15.84 10.69 50.57
CA ALA A 693 -16.17 9.26 50.61
C ALA A 693 -15.62 8.50 49.39
N THR A 694 -15.74 9.07 48.19
CA THR A 694 -15.19 8.50 46.95
C THR A 694 -13.66 8.38 47.03
N ARG A 695 -12.99 9.41 47.55
CA ARG A 695 -11.52 9.42 47.70
C ARG A 695 -11.04 8.32 48.63
N VAL A 696 -11.67 8.18 49.81
CA VAL A 696 -11.32 7.13 50.79
C VAL A 696 -11.49 5.73 50.21
N ASP A 697 -12.58 5.47 49.47
CA ASP A 697 -12.83 4.16 48.84
C ASP A 697 -11.76 3.85 47.77
N LEU A 698 -11.41 4.82 46.91
CA LEU A 698 -10.35 4.67 45.90
C LEU A 698 -8.95 4.51 46.52
N GLU A 699 -8.62 5.24 47.59
CA GLU A 699 -7.36 5.09 48.34
C GLU A 699 -7.25 3.70 48.99
N THR A 700 -8.34 3.21 49.58
CA THR A 700 -8.43 1.85 50.13
C THR A 700 -8.23 0.80 49.04
N MET A 701 -8.87 0.99 47.88
CA MET A 701 -8.67 0.10 46.73
C MET A 701 -7.23 0.10 46.23
N LEU A 702 -6.54 1.26 46.24
CA LEU A 702 -5.14 1.37 45.84
C LEU A 702 -4.19 0.66 46.82
N GLN A 703 -4.46 0.74 48.13
CA GLN A 703 -3.70 0.06 49.17
C GLN A 703 -3.86 -1.47 49.09
N ASN A 704 -5.09 -1.93 48.87
CA ASN A 704 -5.42 -3.36 48.76
C ASN A 704 -5.15 -3.94 47.37
N TYR A 705 -4.58 -3.16 46.44
CA TYR A 705 -4.35 -3.60 45.07
C TYR A 705 -3.26 -4.69 45.02
N ASN A 706 -3.69 -5.93 44.86
CA ASN A 706 -2.83 -7.11 44.76
C ASN A 706 -3.04 -7.84 43.42
N ILE A 707 -1.99 -7.84 42.58
CA ILE A 707 -1.99 -8.50 41.26
C ILE A 707 -2.09 -10.03 41.38
N LYS A 708 -1.62 -10.62 42.50
CA LYS A 708 -1.52 -12.07 42.68
C LYS A 708 -2.79 -12.73 43.22
N GLU A 709 -3.64 -11.99 43.95
CA GLU A 709 -4.87 -12.53 44.57
C GLU A 709 -6.11 -12.40 43.68
N GLY A 710 -5.93 -11.90 42.44
CA GLY A 710 -7.01 -11.62 41.51
C GLY A 710 -7.59 -10.24 41.75
N ASN A 711 -7.26 -9.29 40.87
CA ASN A 711 -7.80 -7.93 40.94
C ASN A 711 -9.33 -7.94 41.08
N PRO A 712 -9.94 -6.91 41.72
CA PRO A 712 -11.35 -6.65 41.52
C PRO A 712 -11.60 -6.62 40.01
N GLN A 713 -12.50 -7.47 39.49
CA GLN A 713 -12.81 -7.55 38.05
C GLN A 713 -13.67 -6.36 37.62
N VAL A 714 -13.18 -5.15 37.93
CA VAL A 714 -13.85 -3.87 37.75
C VAL A 714 -13.03 -3.04 36.77
N THR A 715 -13.71 -2.47 35.79
CA THR A 715 -13.08 -1.61 34.77
C THR A 715 -13.09 -0.15 35.21
N MET A 716 -12.25 0.68 34.58
CA MET A 716 -12.28 2.14 34.83
C MET A 716 -13.65 2.74 34.52
N LEU A 717 -14.34 2.24 33.49
CA LEU A 717 -15.72 2.64 33.15
C LEU A 717 -16.70 2.31 34.29
N ASN A 718 -16.61 1.12 34.89
CA ASN A 718 -17.48 0.76 36.02
C ASN A 718 -17.27 1.70 37.22
N LEU A 719 -16.02 2.11 37.50
CA LEU A 719 -15.74 3.05 38.58
C LEU A 719 -16.31 4.44 38.27
N LEU A 720 -16.18 4.92 37.04
CA LEU A 720 -16.78 6.19 36.60
C LEU A 720 -18.31 6.18 36.65
N GLU A 721 -18.96 5.03 36.43
CA GLU A 721 -20.41 4.86 36.57
C GLU A 721 -20.83 4.77 38.05
N LYS A 722 -20.02 4.12 38.90
CA LYS A 722 -20.23 4.00 40.35
C LYS A 722 -20.11 5.37 41.04
N TYR A 723 -19.05 6.11 40.75
CA TYR A 723 -18.76 7.41 41.35
C TYR A 723 -19.09 8.53 40.37
N ARG A 724 -20.29 9.10 40.52
CA ARG A 724 -20.81 10.16 39.64
C ARG A 724 -20.17 11.52 39.88
N ASP A 725 -19.50 11.71 41.02
CA ASP A 725 -18.80 12.95 41.40
C ASP A 725 -17.49 13.17 40.63
N ILE A 726 -16.97 12.12 39.97
CA ILE A 726 -15.77 12.18 39.16
C ILE A 726 -16.10 12.78 37.78
N ASP A 727 -15.79 14.07 37.58
CA ASP A 727 -15.98 14.78 36.31
C ASP A 727 -14.70 14.77 35.46
N MET A 728 -14.36 13.59 34.95
CA MET A 728 -13.17 13.38 34.11
C MET A 728 -13.45 13.75 32.64
N PRO A 729 -12.54 14.47 31.95
CA PRO A 729 -12.65 14.69 30.51
C PRO A 729 -12.52 13.40 29.69
N LEU A 730 -13.28 13.29 28.59
CA LEU A 730 -13.24 12.12 27.68
C LEU A 730 -11.83 11.84 27.14
N GLY A 731 -11.06 12.90 26.82
CA GLY A 731 -9.67 12.76 26.36
C GLY A 731 -8.78 12.07 27.41
N THR A 732 -8.93 12.43 28.69
CA THR A 732 -8.19 11.80 29.79
C THR A 732 -8.58 10.33 29.97
N PHE A 733 -9.87 10.02 29.84
CA PHE A 733 -10.36 8.63 29.88
C PHE A 733 -9.75 7.80 28.74
N ILE A 734 -9.85 8.26 27.49
CA ILE A 734 -9.28 7.56 26.33
C ILE A 734 -7.77 7.38 26.47
N ALA A 735 -7.04 8.41 26.92
CA ALA A 735 -5.59 8.33 27.14
C ALA A 735 -5.19 7.39 28.29
N SER A 736 -6.12 7.09 29.21
CA SER A 736 -5.90 6.16 30.32
C SER A 736 -6.14 4.70 29.95
N LEU A 737 -6.76 4.43 28.79
CA LEU A 737 -7.00 3.09 28.27
C LEU A 737 -5.80 2.62 27.45
N PRO A 738 -5.50 1.31 27.46
CA PRO A 738 -4.50 0.74 26.59
C PRO A 738 -5.03 0.76 25.15
N THR A 739 -4.11 0.76 24.19
CA THR A 739 -4.44 0.58 22.78
C THR A 739 -4.90 -0.85 22.51
N MET A 740 -5.76 -1.05 21.51
CA MET A 740 -6.28 -2.36 21.13
C MET A 740 -5.14 -3.30 20.72
N ARG A 741 -4.95 -4.38 21.49
CA ARG A 741 -3.91 -5.39 21.23
C ARG A 741 -4.43 -6.56 20.40
N LEU A 742 -3.50 -7.25 19.78
CA LEU A 742 -3.77 -8.53 19.14
C LEU A 742 -3.87 -9.65 20.18
N ARG A 743 -4.79 -10.60 19.97
CA ARG A 743 -4.96 -11.79 20.82
C ARG A 743 -4.54 -13.03 20.04
N GLN A 744 -3.64 -13.78 20.63
CA GLN A 744 -3.15 -15.04 20.07
C GLN A 744 -3.98 -16.21 20.60
N TYR A 745 -4.29 -17.14 19.71
CA TYR A 745 -5.00 -18.38 20.01
C TYR A 745 -4.29 -19.53 19.31
N SER A 746 -4.09 -20.66 19.99
CA SER A 746 -3.56 -21.87 19.37
C SER A 746 -4.50 -22.38 18.29
N ILE A 747 -3.97 -22.61 17.09
CA ILE A 747 -4.72 -23.20 15.99
C ILE A 747 -5.05 -24.65 16.37
N SER A 748 -6.32 -25.03 16.16
CA SER A 748 -6.84 -26.34 16.50
C SER A 748 -7.09 -27.28 15.33
N SER A 749 -6.61 -26.92 14.13
CA SER A 749 -6.69 -27.72 12.90
C SER A 749 -5.32 -28.02 12.32
N SER A 750 -5.26 -28.95 11.37
CA SER A 750 -4.09 -29.24 10.54
C SER A 750 -4.32 -28.76 9.10
N PRO A 751 -3.30 -28.16 8.43
CA PRO A 751 -3.43 -27.76 7.04
C PRO A 751 -3.53 -28.96 6.09
N LEU A 752 -3.21 -30.19 6.56
CA LEU A 752 -3.46 -31.42 5.79
C LEU A 752 -4.95 -31.73 5.64
N TRP A 753 -5.78 -31.29 6.59
CA TRP A 753 -7.23 -31.39 6.47
C TRP A 753 -7.79 -30.30 5.55
N SER A 754 -7.31 -29.07 5.72
CA SER A 754 -7.64 -27.97 4.82
C SER A 754 -6.57 -26.88 4.88
N PRO A 755 -5.90 -26.55 3.76
CA PRO A 755 -4.88 -25.50 3.76
C PRO A 755 -5.47 -24.09 3.84
N SER A 756 -6.74 -23.92 3.43
CA SER A 756 -7.43 -22.62 3.42
C SER A 756 -8.35 -22.42 4.62
N ARG A 757 -8.57 -23.44 5.46
CA ARG A 757 -9.45 -23.33 6.64
C ARG A 757 -8.68 -23.57 7.92
N VAL A 758 -8.90 -22.71 8.90
CA VAL A 758 -8.25 -22.75 10.20
C VAL A 758 -9.30 -22.77 11.31
N THR A 759 -9.08 -23.55 12.36
CA THR A 759 -10.00 -23.60 13.51
C THR A 759 -9.33 -23.11 14.77
N LEU A 760 -10.10 -22.53 15.68
CA LEU A 760 -9.69 -22.23 17.05
C LEU A 760 -10.61 -22.91 18.05
N THR A 761 -10.05 -23.21 19.22
CA THR A 761 -10.81 -23.69 20.38
C THR A 761 -10.47 -22.82 21.57
N PHE A 762 -11.44 -22.07 22.09
CA PHE A 762 -11.19 -21.07 23.12
C PHE A 762 -12.29 -21.04 24.18
N GLY A 763 -11.93 -20.62 25.40
CA GLY A 763 -12.86 -20.35 26.49
C GLY A 763 -13.33 -18.90 26.49
N VAL A 764 -14.60 -18.67 26.83
CA VAL A 764 -15.16 -17.32 26.99
C VAL A 764 -14.86 -16.81 28.40
N ILE A 765 -14.33 -15.59 28.49
CA ILE A 765 -13.95 -14.97 29.76
C ILE A 765 -14.95 -13.88 30.11
N GLY A 766 -15.62 -14.00 31.24
CA GLY A 766 -16.47 -12.95 31.78
C GLY A 766 -17.32 -13.42 32.96
N ASN A 767 -17.85 -12.45 33.71
CA ASN A 767 -18.70 -12.68 34.89
C ASN A 767 -19.92 -11.73 34.94
N GLY A 768 -20.33 -11.19 33.78
CA GLY A 768 -21.45 -10.25 33.65
C GLY A 768 -21.10 -8.78 33.88
N GLN A 769 -20.14 -8.46 34.74
CA GLN A 769 -19.63 -7.09 34.93
C GLN A 769 -18.39 -6.81 34.07
N PHE A 770 -17.60 -7.84 33.83
CA PHE A 770 -16.40 -7.83 33.01
C PHE A 770 -16.53 -8.80 31.84
N PHE A 771 -16.12 -8.35 30.65
CA PHE A 771 -16.06 -9.16 29.44
C PHE A 771 -14.64 -9.11 28.85
N GLY A 772 -14.00 -10.28 28.71
CA GLY A 772 -12.75 -10.39 28.00
C GLY A 772 -12.94 -10.01 26.52
N VAL A 773 -12.30 -8.93 26.07
CA VAL A 773 -12.49 -8.34 24.74
C VAL A 773 -12.33 -9.36 23.61
N GLY A 774 -11.23 -10.14 23.62
CA GLY A 774 -10.94 -11.11 22.55
C GLY A 774 -11.92 -12.29 22.50
N SER A 775 -12.14 -12.97 23.62
CA SER A 775 -12.98 -14.16 23.65
C SER A 775 -14.47 -13.84 23.48
N ASN A 776 -14.96 -12.70 23.99
CA ASN A 776 -16.34 -12.27 23.73
C ASN A 776 -16.52 -11.77 22.29
N TYR A 777 -15.52 -11.09 21.71
CA TYR A 777 -15.56 -10.76 20.29
C TYR A 777 -15.73 -12.02 19.46
N LEU A 778 -14.85 -13.02 19.66
CA LEU A 778 -14.93 -14.29 18.94
C LEU A 778 -16.24 -15.06 19.18
N ALA A 779 -16.74 -15.07 20.41
CA ALA A 779 -17.99 -15.77 20.75
C ALA A 779 -19.22 -15.19 20.05
N ASN A 780 -19.21 -13.89 19.73
CA ASN A 780 -20.33 -13.20 19.10
C ASN A 780 -20.26 -13.18 17.56
N LEU A 781 -19.16 -13.65 16.97
CA LEU A 781 -19.02 -13.74 15.52
C LEU A 781 -20.00 -14.75 14.92
N ARG A 782 -20.57 -14.39 13.76
CA ARG A 782 -21.50 -15.19 12.98
C ARG A 782 -20.87 -15.61 11.67
N LYS A 783 -21.41 -16.67 11.07
CA LYS A 783 -21.04 -17.09 9.71
C LYS A 783 -21.21 -15.91 8.74
N GLY A 784 -20.19 -15.63 7.94
CA GLY A 784 -20.15 -14.51 7.00
C GLY A 784 -19.40 -13.28 7.52
N ASP A 785 -19.14 -13.18 8.82
CA ASP A 785 -18.38 -12.07 9.38
C ASP A 785 -16.92 -12.11 8.91
N LYS A 786 -16.34 -10.94 8.64
CA LYS A 786 -14.92 -10.79 8.33
C LYS A 786 -14.14 -10.35 9.55
N VAL A 787 -12.99 -10.98 9.79
CA VAL A 787 -12.17 -10.77 10.98
C VAL A 787 -10.74 -10.47 10.60
N GLN A 788 -10.19 -9.42 11.22
CA GLN A 788 -8.80 -9.05 11.03
C GLN A 788 -7.91 -10.05 11.79
N MET A 789 -7.16 -10.84 11.03
CA MET A 789 -6.36 -11.95 11.54
C MET A 789 -4.98 -12.02 10.87
N LEU A 790 -4.06 -12.72 11.51
CA LEU A 790 -2.77 -13.10 10.94
C LEU A 790 -2.29 -14.40 11.58
N VAL A 791 -1.48 -15.17 10.87
CA VAL A 791 -0.83 -16.36 11.42
C VAL A 791 0.49 -15.95 12.06
N ARG A 792 0.75 -16.44 13.28
CA ARG A 792 2.05 -16.31 13.96
C ARG A 792 2.67 -17.70 14.13
N PRO A 793 3.94 -17.88 13.75
CA PRO A 793 4.62 -19.13 13.99
C PRO A 793 4.74 -19.39 15.50
N SER A 794 4.58 -20.65 15.91
CA SER A 794 4.91 -21.05 17.29
C SER A 794 6.39 -21.41 17.45
N ALA A 795 6.81 -21.76 18.67
CA ALA A 795 8.16 -22.24 18.89
C ALA A 795 8.42 -23.49 18.03
N LYS A 796 9.61 -23.60 17.42
CA LYS A 796 9.95 -24.73 16.53
C LYS A 796 9.71 -26.11 17.17
N ALA A 797 9.88 -26.22 18.49
CA ALA A 797 9.65 -27.46 19.24
C ALA A 797 8.16 -27.80 19.45
N PHE A 798 7.24 -26.86 19.24
CA PHE A 798 5.79 -27.04 19.45
C PHE A 798 5.05 -27.37 18.14
N HIS A 799 5.52 -28.43 17.47
CA HIS A 799 4.93 -28.98 16.26
C HIS A 799 4.93 -30.51 16.35
N PRO A 800 4.04 -31.23 15.63
CA PRO A 800 4.14 -32.68 15.52
C PRO A 800 5.52 -33.09 15.00
N PRO A 801 6.11 -34.21 15.49
CA PRO A 801 7.35 -34.73 14.91
C PRO A 801 7.21 -34.95 13.41
N SER A 802 8.28 -34.64 12.66
CA SER A 802 8.29 -34.76 11.20
C SER A 802 8.11 -36.21 10.73
N ASP A 803 8.64 -37.18 11.47
CA ASP A 803 8.37 -38.60 11.25
C ASP A 803 7.01 -38.98 11.87
N PRO A 804 6.02 -39.41 11.05
CA PRO A 804 4.71 -39.83 11.54
C PRO A 804 4.75 -41.09 12.41
N LYS A 805 5.84 -41.88 12.39
CA LYS A 805 5.99 -43.08 13.22
C LYS A 805 6.33 -42.76 14.67
N VAL A 806 6.86 -41.57 14.91
CA VAL A 806 7.20 -41.12 16.26
C VAL A 806 5.91 -40.86 17.03
N PRO A 807 5.69 -41.55 18.16
CA PRO A 807 4.51 -41.35 19.00
C PRO A 807 4.60 -40.01 19.75
N MET A 808 3.44 -39.47 20.15
CA MET A 808 3.38 -38.25 20.96
C MET A 808 2.69 -38.52 22.29
N VAL A 809 3.18 -37.87 23.36
CA VAL A 809 2.48 -37.81 24.65
C VAL A 809 2.00 -36.37 24.84
N LEU A 810 0.69 -36.19 24.94
CA LEU A 810 0.02 -34.89 24.90
C LEU A 810 -0.70 -34.65 26.22
N PHE A 811 -0.62 -33.43 26.73
CA PHE A 811 -1.22 -33.07 28.02
C PHE A 811 -2.02 -31.79 27.91
N ALA A 812 -3.31 -31.87 28.20
CA ALA A 812 -4.22 -30.77 27.97
C ALA A 812 -5.26 -30.66 29.08
N ALA A 813 -5.71 -29.45 29.36
CA ALA A 813 -6.87 -29.21 30.21
C ALA A 813 -7.75 -28.12 29.58
N GLY A 814 -9.06 -28.35 29.54
CA GLY A 814 -10.03 -27.41 28.97
C GLY A 814 -9.65 -26.97 27.54
N SER A 815 -9.59 -25.66 27.29
CA SER A 815 -9.23 -25.11 25.97
C SER A 815 -7.78 -25.35 25.57
N GLY A 816 -6.90 -25.77 26.49
CA GLY A 816 -5.54 -26.23 26.15
C GLY A 816 -5.51 -27.46 25.24
N MET A 817 -6.68 -28.06 24.95
CA MET A 817 -6.85 -29.07 23.91
C MET A 817 -6.60 -28.53 22.49
N ALA A 818 -6.74 -27.22 22.28
CA ALA A 818 -6.71 -26.59 20.96
C ALA A 818 -5.57 -27.10 20.05
N PRO A 819 -4.28 -26.90 20.38
CA PRO A 819 -3.19 -27.34 19.49
C PRO A 819 -3.19 -28.85 19.29
N PHE A 820 -3.51 -29.62 20.33
CA PHE A 820 -3.49 -31.08 20.27
C PHE A 820 -4.59 -31.68 19.43
N ARG A 821 -5.74 -31.00 19.29
CA ARG A 821 -6.72 -31.36 18.27
C ARG A 821 -6.09 -31.27 16.87
N GLY A 822 -5.34 -30.20 16.58
CA GLY A 822 -4.62 -30.05 15.31
C GLY A 822 -3.58 -31.14 15.10
N PHE A 823 -2.79 -31.47 16.14
CA PHE A 823 -1.76 -32.51 16.08
C PHE A 823 -2.37 -33.88 15.78
N LEU A 824 -3.46 -34.22 16.48
CA LEU A 824 -4.17 -35.48 16.29
C LEU A 824 -4.90 -35.53 14.93
N GLN A 825 -5.46 -34.41 14.47
CA GLN A 825 -6.03 -34.30 13.14
C GLN A 825 -4.97 -34.54 12.06
N GLU A 826 -3.77 -33.99 12.21
CA GLU A 826 -2.65 -34.23 11.28
C GLU A 826 -2.28 -35.71 11.21
N ARG A 827 -2.15 -36.37 12.37
CA ARG A 827 -1.87 -37.81 12.45
C ARG A 827 -3.01 -38.66 11.90
N ALA A 828 -4.27 -38.25 12.09
CA ALA A 828 -5.42 -38.91 11.51
C ALA A 828 -5.43 -38.80 9.98
N MET A 829 -5.17 -37.61 9.41
CA MET A 829 -5.07 -37.42 7.95
C MET A 829 -3.94 -38.26 7.36
N GLN A 830 -2.79 -38.37 8.04
CA GLN A 830 -1.67 -39.21 7.60
C GLN A 830 -2.02 -40.70 7.64
N ALA A 831 -2.68 -41.18 8.71
CA ALA A 831 -3.12 -42.57 8.83
C ALA A 831 -4.17 -42.92 7.75
N GLN A 832 -5.14 -42.05 7.52
CA GLN A 832 -6.16 -42.21 6.46
C GLN A 832 -5.54 -42.20 5.05
N ALA A 833 -4.45 -41.47 4.85
CA ALA A 833 -3.65 -41.51 3.62
C ALA A 833 -2.73 -42.75 3.51
N GLY A 834 -2.87 -43.73 4.41
CA GLY A 834 -2.13 -44.99 4.38
C GLY A 834 -0.70 -44.90 4.94
N ARG A 835 -0.31 -43.81 5.60
CA ARG A 835 0.99 -43.74 6.28
C ARG A 835 0.92 -44.49 7.60
N GLN A 836 2.03 -45.14 7.94
CA GLN A 836 2.20 -45.70 9.28
C GLN A 836 2.38 -44.55 10.28
N VAL A 837 1.52 -44.52 11.30
CA VAL A 837 1.49 -43.48 12.32
C VAL A 837 1.74 -44.11 13.69
N GLY A 838 2.63 -43.50 14.48
CA GLY A 838 2.85 -43.85 15.88
C GLY A 838 1.64 -43.44 16.71
N LYS A 839 1.11 -44.40 17.48
CA LYS A 839 -0.02 -44.16 18.38
C LYS A 839 0.36 -43.10 19.41
N SER A 840 -0.47 -42.07 19.56
CA SER A 840 -0.27 -40.99 20.53
C SER A 840 -1.07 -41.25 21.82
N VAL A 841 -0.66 -40.69 22.95
CA VAL A 841 -1.41 -40.74 24.21
C VAL A 841 -1.79 -39.32 24.62
N LEU A 842 -3.06 -39.08 24.91
CA LEU A 842 -3.59 -37.77 25.28
C LEU A 842 -4.15 -37.80 26.70
N PHE A 843 -3.46 -37.16 27.65
CA PHE A 843 -3.99 -36.91 28.98
C PHE A 843 -4.82 -35.64 28.98
N PHE A 844 -6.15 -35.76 29.12
CA PHE A 844 -7.07 -34.64 29.00
C PHE A 844 -7.86 -34.37 30.29
N GLY A 845 -7.83 -33.13 30.78
CA GLY A 845 -8.56 -32.70 31.98
C GLY A 845 -9.76 -31.81 31.66
N CYS A 846 -10.91 -32.14 32.23
CA CYS A 846 -12.10 -31.30 32.20
C CYS A 846 -12.89 -31.39 33.53
N ARG A 847 -14.04 -30.73 33.63
CA ARG A 847 -14.87 -30.74 34.84
C ARG A 847 -15.70 -32.01 34.93
N MET A 848 -16.50 -32.25 33.89
CA MET A 848 -17.48 -33.33 33.84
C MET A 848 -17.51 -33.95 32.44
N PRO A 849 -17.70 -35.28 32.33
CA PRO A 849 -17.68 -35.98 31.04
C PRO A 849 -18.78 -35.51 30.08
N ASN A 850 -19.94 -35.13 30.60
CA ASN A 850 -21.11 -34.77 29.78
C ASN A 850 -21.27 -33.26 29.59
N GLU A 851 -20.37 -32.44 30.15
CA GLU A 851 -20.51 -30.97 30.13
C GLU A 851 -19.42 -30.27 29.33
N ASP A 852 -18.16 -30.65 29.52
CA ASP A 852 -17.03 -29.97 28.89
C ASP A 852 -15.90 -30.89 28.40
N TYR A 853 -16.24 -32.15 28.11
CA TYR A 853 -15.34 -33.09 27.45
C TYR A 853 -15.27 -32.82 25.94
N LEU A 854 -14.43 -31.85 25.58
CA LEU A 854 -14.30 -31.37 24.20
C LEU A 854 -13.94 -32.49 23.21
N TYR A 855 -14.69 -32.58 22.11
CA TYR A 855 -14.45 -33.48 20.96
C TYR A 855 -14.50 -35.00 21.27
N ALA A 856 -15.02 -35.39 22.44
CA ALA A 856 -15.03 -36.78 22.88
C ALA A 856 -15.88 -37.69 21.99
N ASP A 857 -17.14 -37.31 21.75
CA ASP A 857 -18.14 -38.19 21.10
C ASP A 857 -18.02 -38.25 19.57
N ASN A 858 -17.11 -37.48 18.98
CA ASN A 858 -16.90 -37.42 17.54
C ASN A 858 -15.44 -37.73 17.17
N GLU A 859 -14.58 -36.72 17.13
CA GLU A 859 -13.25 -36.78 16.53
C GLU A 859 -12.32 -37.67 17.35
N LEU A 860 -12.30 -37.49 18.68
CA LEU A 860 -11.42 -38.30 19.53
C LEU A 860 -11.83 -39.78 19.54
N ALA A 861 -13.14 -40.07 19.53
CA ALA A 861 -13.64 -41.43 19.41
C ALA A 861 -13.28 -42.06 18.05
N GLU A 862 -13.39 -41.30 16.96
CA GLU A 862 -12.99 -41.75 15.62
C GLU A 862 -11.48 -42.00 15.54
N TRP A 863 -10.66 -41.06 15.98
CA TRP A 863 -9.20 -41.17 15.93
C TRP A 863 -8.67 -42.27 16.86
N SER A 864 -9.39 -42.55 17.96
CA SER A 864 -9.08 -43.71 18.81
C SER A 864 -9.33 -45.04 18.10
N LYS A 865 -10.45 -45.15 17.35
CA LYS A 865 -10.75 -46.34 16.53
C LYS A 865 -9.76 -46.54 15.38
N LEU A 866 -9.24 -45.44 14.82
CA LEU A 866 -8.18 -45.47 13.81
C LEU A 866 -6.79 -45.85 14.39
N GLY A 867 -6.67 -46.01 15.71
CA GLY A 867 -5.40 -46.33 16.37
C GLY A 867 -4.43 -45.14 16.45
N VAL A 868 -4.90 -43.93 16.16
CA VAL A 868 -4.08 -42.70 16.15
C VAL A 868 -3.82 -42.19 17.57
N VAL A 869 -4.83 -42.30 18.46
CA VAL A 869 -4.75 -41.76 19.82
C VAL A 869 -5.35 -42.70 20.86
N GLU A 870 -4.79 -42.68 22.05
CA GLU A 870 -5.39 -43.21 23.27
C GLU A 870 -5.64 -42.08 24.26
N VAL A 871 -6.90 -41.84 24.58
CA VAL A 871 -7.28 -40.73 25.46
C VAL A 871 -7.36 -41.21 26.92
N ARG A 872 -6.69 -40.49 27.81
CA ARG A 872 -6.64 -40.69 29.27
C ARG A 872 -7.34 -39.50 29.96
N PRO A 873 -8.68 -39.51 30.09
CA PRO A 873 -9.41 -38.38 30.65
C PRO A 873 -9.32 -38.29 32.18
N THR A 874 -9.45 -37.07 32.69
CA THR A 874 -9.59 -36.76 34.13
C THR A 874 -10.73 -35.77 34.34
N PHE A 875 -11.56 -36.04 35.35
CA PHE A 875 -12.74 -35.23 35.65
C PHE A 875 -12.64 -34.62 37.03
N SER A 876 -12.43 -33.30 37.10
CA SER A 876 -12.19 -32.61 38.36
C SER A 876 -13.41 -32.56 39.29
N ARG A 877 -14.62 -32.72 38.75
CA ARG A 877 -15.89 -32.76 39.50
C ARG A 877 -16.57 -34.14 39.53
N ALA A 878 -16.00 -35.13 38.83
CA ALA A 878 -16.46 -36.52 38.83
C ALA A 878 -15.26 -37.51 38.81
N PRO A 879 -14.33 -37.41 39.78
CA PRO A 879 -13.09 -38.18 39.77
C PRO A 879 -13.30 -39.70 39.73
N GLU A 880 -14.39 -40.20 40.28
CA GLU A 880 -14.83 -41.61 40.22
C GLU A 880 -15.02 -42.12 38.79
N ARG A 881 -15.39 -41.23 37.86
CA ARG A 881 -15.51 -41.56 36.42
C ARG A 881 -14.16 -41.52 35.68
N SER A 882 -13.07 -41.27 36.42
CA SER A 882 -11.67 -41.27 35.95
C SER A 882 -10.75 -42.06 36.88
N GLU A 883 -11.25 -43.15 37.48
CA GLU A 883 -10.49 -44.03 38.39
C GLU A 883 -9.91 -43.28 39.62
N GLY A 884 -10.62 -42.27 40.12
CA GLY A 884 -10.18 -41.42 41.22
C GLY A 884 -9.23 -40.28 40.82
N ASN A 885 -8.81 -40.19 39.57
CA ASN A 885 -7.84 -39.19 39.11
C ASN A 885 -8.51 -37.83 38.82
N LYS A 886 -8.53 -36.96 39.83
CA LYS A 886 -9.14 -35.62 39.73
C LYS A 886 -8.52 -34.69 38.68
N TYR A 887 -7.20 -34.75 38.49
CA TYR A 887 -6.48 -33.85 37.58
C TYR A 887 -5.47 -34.62 36.74
N VAL A 888 -5.05 -34.02 35.63
CA VAL A 888 -4.10 -34.61 34.67
C VAL A 888 -2.84 -35.13 35.36
N GLN A 889 -2.23 -34.36 36.28
CA GLN A 889 -1.04 -34.79 37.02
C GLN A 889 -1.24 -36.05 37.88
N HIS A 890 -2.47 -36.29 38.39
CA HIS A 890 -2.77 -37.52 39.13
C HIS A 890 -2.79 -38.72 38.19
N ARG A 891 -3.41 -38.56 37.01
CA ARG A 891 -3.48 -39.62 36.00
C ARG A 891 -2.11 -39.97 35.42
N ILE A 892 -1.27 -38.97 35.18
CA ILE A 892 0.12 -39.17 34.75
C ILE A 892 0.89 -40.01 35.77
N TRP A 893 0.71 -39.73 37.06
CA TRP A 893 1.34 -40.51 38.11
C TRP A 893 0.83 -41.95 38.18
N ALA A 894 -0.48 -42.14 38.03
CA ALA A 894 -1.09 -43.47 37.95
C ALA A 894 -0.56 -44.28 36.77
N ASP A 895 -0.50 -43.66 35.58
CA ASP A 895 -0.06 -44.27 34.32
C ASP A 895 1.46 -44.10 34.05
N ARG A 896 2.27 -43.83 35.08
CA ARG A 896 3.70 -43.48 34.92
C ARG A 896 4.54 -44.52 34.16
N ALA A 897 4.15 -45.80 34.20
CA ALA A 897 4.79 -46.86 33.41
C ALA A 897 4.56 -46.70 31.90
N LEU A 898 3.35 -46.29 31.49
CA LEU A 898 3.03 -45.98 30.09
C LEU A 898 3.79 -44.74 29.62
N VAL A 899 3.83 -43.69 30.46
CA VAL A 899 4.59 -42.46 30.17
C VAL A 899 6.06 -42.80 29.96
N ARG A 900 6.62 -43.72 30.74
CA ARG A 900 7.99 -44.22 30.58
C ARG A 900 8.19 -45.00 29.27
N GLU A 901 7.30 -45.90 28.90
CA GLU A 901 7.42 -46.67 27.65
C GLU A 901 7.56 -45.75 26.43
N TYR A 902 6.80 -44.66 26.43
CA TYR A 902 6.86 -43.63 25.39
C TYR A 902 8.13 -42.78 25.48
N PHE A 903 8.66 -42.58 26.69
CA PHE A 903 9.91 -41.88 26.94
C PHE A 903 11.14 -42.66 26.45
N ASP A 904 11.14 -43.98 26.65
CA ASP A 904 12.23 -44.89 26.24
C ASP A 904 12.27 -45.08 24.71
N ASN A 905 11.15 -44.87 24.00
CA ASN A 905 11.00 -45.12 22.56
C ASN A 905 10.85 -43.86 21.66
N GLY A 906 10.93 -42.63 22.18
CA GLY A 906 10.82 -41.42 21.35
C GLY A 906 10.74 -40.08 22.10
N PRO A 907 10.78 -38.93 21.39
CA PRO A 907 10.66 -37.60 22.00
C PRO A 907 9.27 -37.33 22.59
N SER A 908 9.20 -36.60 23.71
CA SER A 908 7.97 -36.42 24.51
C SER A 908 7.84 -34.98 25.10
N HIS A 909 6.74 -34.28 24.77
CA HIS A 909 6.46 -32.87 25.10
C HIS A 909 5.49 -32.72 26.29
N ILE A 910 5.70 -31.77 27.22
CA ILE A 910 4.97 -31.72 28.50
C ILE A 910 4.66 -30.25 28.94
N ALA A 911 3.63 -30.00 29.77
CA ALA A 911 3.24 -28.70 30.33
C ALA A 911 3.75 -28.40 31.77
N ALA A 912 3.66 -27.15 32.26
CA ALA A 912 4.37 -26.69 33.47
C ALA A 912 3.88 -27.27 34.83
N GLY A 913 2.58 -27.54 35.04
CA GLY A 913 2.08 -28.18 36.28
C GLY A 913 2.37 -29.69 36.37
N ILE A 914 2.83 -30.25 35.26
CA ILE A 914 3.22 -31.65 35.09
C ILE A 914 4.72 -31.82 35.39
N ARG A 915 5.47 -30.72 35.43
CA ARG A 915 6.90 -30.68 35.72
C ARG A 915 7.26 -31.39 37.02
N GLU A 916 6.56 -31.11 38.11
CA GLU A 916 6.83 -31.73 39.42
C GLU A 916 6.58 -33.25 39.41
N THR A 917 5.49 -33.68 38.75
CA THR A 917 5.20 -35.10 38.58
C THR A 917 6.26 -35.79 37.73
N PHE A 918 6.77 -35.14 36.68
CA PHE A 918 7.86 -35.67 35.87
C PHE A 918 9.20 -35.69 36.60
N ILE A 919 9.52 -34.66 37.38
CA ILE A 919 10.72 -34.66 38.23
C ILE A 919 10.65 -35.83 39.21
N ARG A 920 9.48 -36.13 39.79
CA ARG A 920 9.26 -37.33 40.61
C ARG A 920 9.44 -38.64 39.83
N ILE A 921 8.88 -38.75 38.63
CA ILE A 921 9.06 -39.93 37.76
C ILE A 921 10.56 -40.12 37.45
N VAL A 922 11.27 -39.07 37.06
CA VAL A 922 12.72 -39.10 36.79
C VAL A 922 13.51 -39.50 38.05
N GLY A 923 13.13 -38.98 39.22
CA GLY A 923 13.77 -39.31 40.50
C GLY A 923 13.58 -40.77 40.93
N GLU A 924 12.41 -41.36 40.69
CA GLU A 924 12.15 -42.79 40.97
C GLU A 924 13.00 -43.72 40.11
N TYR A 925 13.31 -43.31 38.86
CA TYR A 925 13.95 -44.21 37.88
C TYR A 925 15.46 -44.01 37.67
N PHE A 926 15.99 -42.78 37.73
CA PHE A 926 17.41 -42.52 37.49
C PHE A 926 18.26 -42.49 38.77
N GLY A 927 17.63 -42.70 39.94
CA GLY A 927 18.26 -42.60 41.25
C GLY A 927 18.42 -41.15 41.73
N GLU A 928 18.65 -40.97 43.03
CA GLU A 928 18.59 -39.69 43.77
C GLU A 928 19.59 -38.59 43.32
N GLN A 929 20.48 -38.85 42.36
CA GLN A 929 21.44 -37.84 41.94
C GLN A 929 20.82 -36.86 40.93
N ARG A 930 20.19 -35.81 41.49
CA ARG A 930 19.77 -34.56 40.84
C ARG A 930 18.74 -34.72 39.70
N PRO A 931 17.53 -35.22 40.00
CA PRO A 931 16.44 -35.38 39.02
C PRO A 931 16.05 -34.08 38.32
N GLU A 932 16.25 -32.92 38.95
CA GLU A 932 16.02 -31.61 38.31
C GLU A 932 17.01 -31.29 37.19
N GLU A 933 18.28 -31.67 37.33
CA GLU A 933 19.31 -31.44 36.30
C GLU A 933 19.07 -32.36 35.09
N VAL A 934 18.70 -33.62 35.35
CA VAL A 934 18.31 -34.58 34.32
C VAL A 934 17.07 -34.10 33.57
N PHE A 935 16.04 -33.64 34.31
CA PHE A 935 14.84 -33.05 33.71
C PHE A 935 15.19 -31.81 32.87
N LYS A 936 16.10 -30.94 33.32
CA LYS A 936 16.52 -29.73 32.57
C LYS A 936 17.22 -30.07 31.26
N LYS A 937 18.03 -31.15 31.23
CA LYS A 937 18.66 -31.66 30.00
C LYS A 937 17.64 -32.26 29.03
N ILE A 938 16.67 -33.01 29.57
CA ILE A 938 15.52 -33.52 28.80
C ILE A 938 14.68 -32.37 28.25
N GLN A 939 14.52 -31.29 29.04
CA GLN A 939 13.73 -30.13 28.68
C GLN A 939 14.29 -29.40 27.44
N SER A 940 15.62 -29.34 27.29
CA SER A 940 16.24 -28.70 26.12
C SER A 940 16.13 -29.48 24.81
N GLU A 941 15.89 -30.80 24.86
CA GLU A 941 15.90 -31.66 23.66
C GLU A 941 14.51 -32.17 23.26
N ARG A 942 13.59 -32.36 24.22
CA ARG A 942 12.36 -33.12 24.01
C ARG A 942 11.09 -32.42 24.50
N TYR A 943 11.18 -31.29 25.20
CA TYR A 943 10.04 -30.63 25.87
C TYR A 943 9.59 -29.36 25.14
N ALA A 944 8.28 -29.25 24.88
CA ALA A 944 7.66 -28.05 24.34
C ALA A 944 6.38 -27.70 25.09
N THR A 945 6.19 -26.41 25.37
CA THR A 945 5.03 -25.87 26.10
C THR A 945 4.32 -24.82 25.29
N ASP A 946 3.00 -24.90 25.30
CA ASP A 946 2.10 -23.85 24.85
C ASP A 946 1.11 -23.53 25.98
N VAL A 947 1.50 -22.58 26.83
CA VAL A 947 0.74 -22.21 28.02
C VAL A 947 0.45 -20.71 27.96
N PHE A 948 -0.83 -20.36 27.91
CA PHE A 948 -1.34 -18.99 27.98
C PHE A 948 -1.94 -18.71 29.35
N GLY A 949 -1.80 -17.46 29.82
CA GLY A 949 -2.35 -16.95 31.08
C GLY A 949 -3.30 -15.79 30.84
#